data_AF-A0A6J3ITN0-F1
#
_entry.id   AF-A0A6J3ITN0-F1
#
_cell.length_a   1.000
_cell.length_b   1.000
_cell.length_c   1.000
_cell.angle_alpha   90.00
_cell.angle_beta   90.00
_cell.angle_gamma   90.00
#
_symmetry.space_group_name_H-M   'P 1'
#
loop_
_entity.id
_entity.type
_entity.pdbx_description
1 polymer ?
#
loop_
_entity_poly.entity_id
_entity_poly.type
_entity_poly.pdbx_seq_one_letter_code
_entity_poly.pdbx_strand_id
1 'polypeptide(L)'
;MRTGPGPAVTLALVLAVAWAMELKPTAPPIFTGRPFVVAWDVPTQDCGPRLKVPLDLNAFDVQASPNEGFVNQNITIFYRDRLGLYPRFDSAGRSVHGGVPQNGSLWAHLEMLRDHVEHYIRTPEPAGLAVIDWEDWRPVWVRNWQDKDVYRRSSRQLVASRHPDWQADRVVKQAQYEFECAARQFMLETLRYVKAVRPRHLWGFYLFPDCYNHDYVQNRESYTGRCPDVEVARNDQLAWLWANSTALFPSVYLDETLASSAHGRNFVSFRVQEALRVAHTHHANNHALPVYVFTRPTYSRRLRGLSEMDLISTIGESAALGAAGVILWGDAGYTTSTVALDQSHAMAAHLLPICALFMALFDMAQGSRDPLVPNRPFTTVWNANTQWCLDRHGVDVDVSVFDVVANPGQTFRGPDMTIFYSSQLGTYPYYTPTGEPVFGGLPQNASLIAHLARTFQDILAAMPTSDFSGLAVIDWEAWRPRWAFNWDTKDIYRQRSRALVQAQHPEWPASQVEAVAQDQFQGAARAWMAGTLQLGRALRPRGLWGFYGFPECYNYDFLSPNYTGECPAGIRAQNDQLGWLWGQSRALYPSIYMPAVLEGTGKSQMYVRHRVGEAFRVAVAARAPNLPVLPYVQIFYDMTNHFLPLDELEHSLGESAAQGAAGVVLWVSWENTRTKESCQAIKEYVDTTLGPFILNVTNGALLCSHALCSGHGRCVRRPGHPKALLILNPASFSIQLKPGGGPLSLQGALSLEDRAQMAVEFKCRCYPGWQGAWCGQKSMW
;
A
#
# COMPACT_ATOMS: atom_id res chain seq x y z
N MET A 1 -11.65 36.59 -28.31
CA MET A 1 -12.69 36.03 -27.43
C MET A 1 -12.29 34.60 -27.07
N ARG A 2 -11.75 34.36 -25.88
CA ARG A 2 -11.47 32.99 -25.39
C ARG A 2 -12.61 32.59 -24.47
N THR A 3 -13.41 31.63 -24.91
CA THR A 3 -14.46 31.00 -24.13
C THR A 3 -13.82 30.25 -22.96
N GLY A 4 -13.99 30.79 -21.75
CA GLY A 4 -13.63 30.09 -20.52
C GLY A 4 -14.49 28.83 -20.32
N PRO A 5 -14.07 27.90 -19.44
CA PRO A 5 -14.85 26.72 -19.12
C PRO A 5 -16.24 27.14 -18.61
N GLY A 6 -17.28 26.48 -19.12
CA GLY A 6 -18.67 26.81 -18.81
C GLY A 6 -18.96 26.71 -17.30
N PRO A 7 -19.96 27.46 -16.80
CA PRO A 7 -20.25 27.62 -15.37
C PRO A 7 -20.45 26.30 -14.61
N ALA A 8 -20.87 25.23 -15.30
CA ALA A 8 -21.01 23.90 -14.72
C ALA A 8 -19.66 23.22 -14.34
N VAL A 9 -18.61 23.47 -15.12
CA VAL A 9 -17.26 22.90 -14.89
C VAL A 9 -16.58 23.62 -13.72
N THR A 10 -16.78 24.93 -13.62
CA THR A 10 -16.31 25.74 -12.49
C THR A 10 -17.04 25.36 -11.20
N LEU A 11 -18.35 25.09 -11.26
CA LEU A 11 -19.14 24.65 -10.11
C LEU A 11 -18.72 23.25 -9.61
N ALA A 12 -18.43 22.32 -10.52
CA ALA A 12 -17.95 20.98 -10.17
C ALA A 12 -16.54 20.99 -9.55
N LEU A 13 -15.64 21.84 -10.04
CA LEU A 13 -14.31 22.04 -9.47
C LEU A 13 -14.37 22.74 -8.09
N VAL A 14 -15.28 23.70 -7.90
CA VAL A 14 -15.51 24.33 -6.59
C VAL A 14 -16.15 23.35 -5.61
N LEU A 15 -17.07 22.48 -6.04
CA LEU A 15 -17.67 21.43 -5.20
C LEU A 15 -16.65 20.34 -4.81
N ALA A 16 -15.76 19.94 -5.72
CA ALA A 16 -14.70 18.96 -5.42
C ALA A 16 -13.63 19.52 -4.48
N VAL A 17 -13.30 20.80 -4.60
CA VAL A 17 -12.40 21.51 -3.66
C VAL A 17 -13.09 21.76 -2.32
N ALA A 18 -14.39 22.05 -2.31
CA ALA A 18 -15.18 22.21 -1.08
C ALA A 18 -15.31 20.88 -0.31
N TRP A 19 -15.50 19.75 -0.98
CA TRP A 19 -15.54 18.42 -0.34
C TRP A 19 -14.19 17.99 0.22
N ALA A 20 -13.09 18.41 -0.40
CA ALA A 20 -11.74 18.17 0.13
C ALA A 20 -11.40 19.07 1.35
N MET A 21 -12.18 20.13 1.60
CA MET A 21 -12.00 21.05 2.73
C MET A 21 -12.80 20.68 3.99
N GLU A 22 -13.62 19.63 3.97
CA GLU A 22 -14.53 19.30 5.09
C GLU A 22 -14.13 18.11 5.97
N LEU A 23 -13.14 17.28 5.61
CA LEU A 23 -12.75 16.14 6.45
C LEU A 23 -11.86 16.59 7.63
N LYS A 24 -12.39 16.47 8.86
CA LYS A 24 -11.64 16.70 10.10
C LYS A 24 -10.49 15.69 10.17
N PRO A 25 -9.27 16.10 10.55
CA PRO A 25 -8.16 15.17 10.76
C PRO A 25 -8.51 14.12 11.83
N THR A 26 -7.92 12.93 11.78
CA THR A 26 -8.14 11.88 12.80
C THR A 26 -7.12 12.03 13.94
N ALA A 27 -7.48 11.66 15.17
CA ALA A 27 -6.57 11.65 16.31
C ALA A 27 -5.30 10.78 16.04
N PRO A 28 -4.12 11.15 16.60
CA PRO A 28 -2.88 10.40 16.40
C PRO A 28 -2.96 8.99 17.02
N PRO A 29 -2.21 8.00 16.49
CA PRO A 29 -2.23 6.64 17.01
C PRO A 29 -1.65 6.52 18.44
N ILE A 30 -2.29 5.71 19.30
CA ILE A 30 -1.93 5.62 20.73
C ILE A 30 -1.01 4.44 21.12
N PHE A 31 -0.77 3.46 20.23
CA PHE A 31 0.00 2.25 20.56
C PHE A 31 1.38 2.20 19.89
N THR A 32 1.43 2.07 18.56
CA THR A 32 2.66 1.72 17.83
C THR A 32 3.10 2.79 16.81
N GLY A 33 2.48 3.97 16.83
CA GLY A 33 2.61 4.96 15.75
C GLY A 33 1.98 4.50 14.42
N ARG A 34 1.50 3.25 14.34
CA ARG A 34 0.77 2.71 13.19
C ARG A 34 -0.67 3.25 13.23
N PRO A 35 -1.15 3.80 12.11
CA PRO A 35 -2.51 4.35 12.05
C PRO A 35 -3.62 3.30 11.84
N PHE A 36 -3.29 2.02 11.68
CA PHE A 36 -4.23 0.92 11.86
C PHE A 36 -3.62 -0.14 12.79
N VAL A 37 -4.31 -0.43 13.89
CA VAL A 37 -3.87 -1.36 14.95
C VAL A 37 -4.72 -2.63 14.90
N VAL A 38 -4.09 -3.81 14.94
CA VAL A 38 -4.78 -5.08 15.12
C VAL A 38 -4.51 -5.60 16.52
N ALA A 39 -5.56 -5.67 17.34
CA ALA A 39 -5.48 -6.14 18.71
C ALA A 39 -6.08 -7.54 18.89
N TRP A 40 -5.41 -8.36 19.68
CA TRP A 40 -5.86 -9.68 20.11
C TRP A 40 -6.39 -9.63 21.54
N ASP A 41 -7.70 -9.78 21.71
CA ASP A 41 -8.38 -9.83 23.01
C ASP A 41 -9.20 -11.13 23.13
N VAL A 42 -8.48 -12.25 23.09
CA VAL A 42 -9.04 -13.61 23.20
C VAL A 42 -8.36 -14.29 24.40
N PRO A 43 -9.08 -15.07 25.24
CA PRO A 43 -8.56 -15.61 26.49
C PRO A 43 -7.62 -16.81 26.28
N THR A 44 -6.61 -16.68 25.42
CA THR A 44 -5.71 -17.76 24.99
C THR A 44 -4.59 -18.12 25.98
N GLN A 45 -4.55 -17.48 27.16
CA GLN A 45 -3.46 -17.63 28.13
C GLN A 45 -3.39 -19.05 28.70
N ASP A 46 -4.53 -19.76 28.75
CA ASP A 46 -4.59 -21.14 29.24
C ASP A 46 -4.20 -22.19 28.18
N CYS A 47 -4.13 -21.82 26.88
CA CYS A 47 -3.91 -22.77 25.79
C CYS A 47 -2.55 -23.48 25.90
N GLY A 48 -1.47 -22.75 26.17
CA GLY A 48 -0.14 -23.32 26.33
C GLY A 48 -0.02 -24.20 27.60
N PRO A 49 -0.25 -23.65 28.80
CA PRO A 49 -0.09 -24.39 30.05
C PRO A 49 -1.03 -25.58 30.20
N ARG A 50 -2.33 -25.40 29.88
CA ARG A 50 -3.40 -26.38 30.13
C ARG A 50 -3.63 -27.34 28.97
N LEU A 51 -3.55 -26.85 27.72
CA LEU A 51 -3.86 -27.65 26.53
C LEU A 51 -2.61 -28.05 25.72
N LYS A 52 -1.41 -27.62 26.15
CA LYS A 52 -0.12 -27.86 25.47
C LYS A 52 -0.10 -27.35 24.03
N VAL A 53 -0.85 -26.28 23.77
CA VAL A 53 -0.92 -25.61 22.48
C VAL A 53 -0.34 -24.20 22.59
N PRO A 54 0.90 -23.97 22.13
CA PRO A 54 1.45 -22.63 22.02
C PRO A 54 0.80 -21.88 20.84
N LEU A 55 0.39 -20.64 21.05
CA LEU A 55 -0.13 -19.76 20.00
C LEU A 55 0.87 -18.63 19.75
N ASP A 56 1.24 -18.42 18.48
CA ASP A 56 2.06 -17.28 18.07
C ASP A 56 1.18 -16.05 17.84
N LEU A 57 1.34 -15.04 18.71
CA LEU A 57 0.58 -13.80 18.69
C LEU A 57 1.44 -12.59 18.26
N ASN A 58 2.64 -12.82 17.72
CA ASN A 58 3.56 -11.75 17.33
C ASN A 58 3.04 -10.87 16.17
N ALA A 59 2.03 -11.34 15.44
CA ALA A 59 1.36 -10.57 14.38
C ALA A 59 0.49 -9.41 14.92
N PHE A 60 0.06 -9.47 16.18
CA PHE A 60 -0.84 -8.47 16.77
C PHE A 60 -0.06 -7.35 17.45
N ASP A 61 -0.49 -6.11 17.19
CA ASP A 61 0.11 -4.91 17.79
C ASP A 61 -0.11 -4.84 19.30
N VAL A 62 -1.24 -5.38 19.76
CA VAL A 62 -1.67 -5.36 21.15
C VAL A 62 -2.23 -6.72 21.51
N GLN A 63 -1.80 -7.25 22.65
CA GLN A 63 -2.30 -8.49 23.22
C GLN A 63 -2.97 -8.18 24.56
N ALA A 64 -4.19 -8.66 24.74
CA ALA A 64 -5.00 -8.53 25.94
C ALA A 64 -5.79 -9.82 26.20
N SER A 65 -6.40 -9.88 27.38
CA SER A 65 -7.30 -10.94 27.81
C SER A 65 -8.60 -10.33 28.34
N PRO A 66 -9.77 -10.86 27.95
CA PRO A 66 -11.04 -10.46 28.55
C PRO A 66 -11.23 -11.03 29.97
N ASN A 67 -10.36 -11.95 30.40
CA ASN A 67 -10.42 -12.59 31.71
C ASN A 67 -10.21 -11.58 32.85
N GLU A 68 -11.02 -11.70 33.91
CA GLU A 68 -11.03 -10.74 35.03
C GLU A 68 -9.71 -10.64 35.78
N GLY A 69 -8.91 -11.71 35.79
CA GLY A 69 -7.62 -11.74 36.50
C GLY A 69 -6.52 -10.91 35.82
N PHE A 70 -6.74 -10.44 34.58
CA PHE A 70 -5.75 -9.69 33.82
C PHE A 70 -6.07 -8.20 33.87
N VAL A 71 -5.20 -7.45 34.54
CA VAL A 71 -5.36 -6.01 34.80
C VAL A 71 -4.14 -5.23 34.29
N ASN A 72 -4.31 -3.92 34.17
CA ASN A 72 -3.32 -2.97 33.64
C ASN A 72 -2.87 -3.35 32.21
N GLN A 73 -3.84 -3.70 31.38
CA GLN A 73 -3.68 -4.10 29.99
C GLN A 73 -3.85 -2.89 29.06
N ASN A 74 -3.24 -2.96 27.88
CA ASN A 74 -3.39 -1.95 26.82
C ASN A 74 -4.86 -1.81 26.34
N ILE A 75 -5.65 -2.88 26.49
CA ILE A 75 -7.09 -2.88 26.26
C ILE A 75 -7.76 -3.40 27.52
N THR A 76 -8.65 -2.60 28.09
CA THR A 76 -9.41 -2.96 29.28
C THR A 76 -10.90 -2.95 28.94
N ILE A 77 -11.53 -4.13 29.01
CA ILE A 77 -12.99 -4.26 28.85
C ILE A 77 -13.66 -4.30 30.22
N PHE A 78 -14.52 -3.33 30.47
CA PHE A 78 -15.35 -3.23 31.65
C PHE A 78 -16.72 -3.87 31.38
N TYR A 79 -16.83 -5.17 31.67
CA TYR A 79 -18.10 -5.87 31.67
C TYR A 79 -19.06 -5.34 32.76
N ARG A 80 -20.33 -5.75 32.68
CA ARG A 80 -21.45 -5.25 33.51
C ARG A 80 -21.22 -5.12 35.02
N ASP A 81 -20.36 -5.97 35.61
CA ASP A 81 -20.08 -5.97 37.06
C ASP A 81 -18.72 -5.33 37.42
N ARG A 82 -17.98 -4.83 36.42
CA ARG A 82 -16.60 -4.34 36.57
C ARG A 82 -16.47 -2.82 36.60
N LEU A 83 -17.57 -2.07 36.43
CA LEU A 83 -17.53 -0.60 36.40
C LEU A 83 -18.79 0.03 37.00
N GLY A 84 -18.64 0.50 38.24
CA GLY A 84 -19.73 1.08 39.01
C GLY A 84 -20.89 0.12 39.27
N LEU A 85 -22.03 0.69 39.63
CA LEU A 85 -23.27 -0.04 39.90
C LEU A 85 -24.23 0.06 38.70
N TYR A 86 -24.01 -0.77 37.68
CA TYR A 86 -24.80 -0.74 36.45
C TYR A 86 -26.20 -1.36 36.64
N PRO A 87 -27.31 -0.61 36.44
CA PRO A 87 -28.67 -1.13 36.63
C PRO A 87 -29.03 -2.16 35.57
N ARG A 88 -29.46 -3.36 35.98
CA ARG A 88 -29.78 -4.46 35.05
C ARG A 88 -30.69 -5.50 35.69
N PHE A 89 -31.17 -6.44 34.88
CA PHE A 89 -31.81 -7.67 35.37
C PHE A 89 -30.82 -8.84 35.28
N ASP A 90 -30.82 -9.72 36.28
CA ASP A 90 -30.06 -10.97 36.21
C ASP A 90 -30.79 -12.05 35.39
N SER A 91 -30.17 -13.23 35.22
CA SER A 91 -30.74 -14.34 34.47
C SER A 91 -32.04 -14.90 35.07
N ALA A 92 -32.31 -14.63 36.36
CA ALA A 92 -33.57 -14.98 37.03
C ALA A 92 -34.61 -13.86 36.92
N GLY A 93 -34.32 -12.77 36.20
CA GLY A 93 -35.20 -11.62 36.04
C GLY A 93 -35.28 -10.73 37.28
N ARG A 94 -34.35 -10.87 38.24
CA ARG A 94 -34.31 -10.05 39.45
C ARG A 94 -33.61 -8.73 39.16
N SER A 95 -34.15 -7.66 39.74
CA SER A 95 -33.58 -6.32 39.63
C SER A 95 -32.24 -6.23 40.38
N VAL A 96 -31.19 -5.85 39.66
CA VAL A 96 -29.85 -5.57 40.18
C VAL A 96 -29.59 -4.07 40.04
N HIS A 97 -29.12 -3.43 41.12
CA HIS A 97 -28.87 -1.98 41.20
C HIS A 97 -30.04 -1.10 40.69
N GLY A 98 -31.28 -1.51 40.98
CA GLY A 98 -32.49 -0.80 40.58
C GLY A 98 -33.14 -1.29 39.28
N GLY A 99 -32.47 -2.17 38.51
CA GLY A 99 -33.02 -2.85 37.34
C GLY A 99 -33.10 -1.98 36.09
N VAL A 100 -33.56 -0.73 36.22
CA VAL A 100 -33.64 0.28 35.16
C VAL A 100 -32.88 1.55 35.57
N PRO A 101 -32.33 2.34 34.63
CA PRO A 101 -31.53 3.51 34.95
C PRO A 101 -32.22 4.53 35.85
N GLN A 102 -33.51 4.83 35.62
CA GLN A 102 -34.28 5.80 36.39
C GLN A 102 -34.65 5.34 37.82
N ASN A 103 -34.31 4.10 38.16
CA ASN A 103 -34.47 3.54 39.50
C ASN A 103 -33.11 3.15 40.13
N GLY A 104 -32.01 3.31 39.40
CA GLY A 104 -30.65 3.15 39.91
C GLY A 104 -30.15 4.42 40.60
N SER A 105 -29.27 4.26 41.59
CA SER A 105 -28.59 5.40 42.22
C SER A 105 -27.36 5.80 41.41
N LEU A 106 -27.46 6.89 40.65
CA LEU A 106 -26.32 7.43 39.89
C LEU A 106 -25.17 7.82 40.82
N TRP A 107 -25.48 8.41 41.97
CA TRP A 107 -24.47 8.81 42.94
C TRP A 107 -23.67 7.61 43.46
N ALA A 108 -24.35 6.55 43.91
CA ALA A 108 -23.67 5.34 44.39
C ALA A 108 -22.91 4.63 43.26
N HIS A 109 -23.42 4.70 42.02
CA HIS A 109 -22.70 4.22 40.85
C HIS A 109 -21.36 4.96 40.66
N LEU A 110 -21.36 6.30 40.73
CA LEU A 110 -20.18 7.12 40.52
C LEU A 110 -19.12 6.94 41.62
N GLU A 111 -19.52 6.75 42.89
CA GLU A 111 -18.58 6.49 43.98
C GLU A 111 -17.72 5.25 43.73
N MET A 112 -18.33 4.19 43.20
CA MET A 112 -17.64 2.92 42.90
C MET A 112 -16.70 3.01 41.69
N LEU A 113 -16.84 4.03 40.82
CA LEU A 113 -16.08 4.09 39.58
C LEU A 113 -14.58 4.22 39.80
N ARG A 114 -14.15 4.97 40.82
CA ARG A 114 -12.72 5.21 41.04
C ARG A 114 -11.99 3.91 41.35
N ASP A 115 -12.48 3.17 42.34
CA ASP A 115 -11.86 1.92 42.77
C ASP A 115 -11.84 0.89 41.64
N HIS A 116 -12.92 0.80 40.87
CA HIS A 116 -13.00 -0.09 39.72
C HIS A 116 -12.02 0.30 38.61
N VAL A 117 -11.94 1.59 38.24
CA VAL A 117 -10.99 2.09 37.23
C VAL A 117 -9.55 1.87 37.70
N GLU A 118 -9.23 2.18 38.95
CA GLU A 118 -7.87 2.01 39.51
C GLU A 118 -7.49 0.53 39.65
N HIS A 119 -8.45 -0.37 39.88
CA HIS A 119 -8.21 -1.81 39.92
C HIS A 119 -7.75 -2.35 38.55
N TYR A 120 -8.48 -2.01 37.49
CA TYR A 120 -8.22 -2.52 36.14
C TYR A 120 -7.20 -1.70 35.35
N ILE A 121 -7.08 -0.39 35.61
CA ILE A 121 -6.14 0.53 34.98
C ILE A 121 -5.29 1.16 36.08
N ARG A 122 -4.28 0.43 36.55
CA ARG A 122 -3.50 0.82 37.74
C ARG A 122 -2.64 2.06 37.54
N THR A 123 -2.16 2.26 36.32
CA THR A 123 -1.22 3.34 35.98
C THR A 123 -1.89 4.42 35.12
N PRO A 124 -1.55 5.72 35.29
CA PRO A 124 -2.06 6.79 34.42
C PRO A 124 -1.48 6.77 33.00
N GLU A 125 -0.32 6.13 32.83
CA GLU A 125 0.43 5.96 31.59
C GLU A 125 0.98 4.53 31.50
N PRO A 126 1.12 3.96 30.30
CA PRO A 126 0.84 4.55 28.98
C PRO A 126 -0.65 4.68 28.65
N ALA A 127 -0.97 5.31 27.52
CA ALA A 127 -2.34 5.38 26.99
C ALA A 127 -2.83 3.99 26.55
N GLY A 128 -4.14 3.75 26.65
CA GLY A 128 -4.77 2.48 26.27
C GLY A 128 -6.23 2.64 25.88
N LEU A 129 -6.86 1.55 25.43
CA LEU A 129 -8.30 1.51 25.15
C LEU A 129 -9.07 1.05 26.38
N ALA A 130 -10.14 1.77 26.70
CA ALA A 130 -11.02 1.46 27.81
C ALA A 130 -12.46 1.33 27.29
N VAL A 131 -12.91 0.08 27.17
CA VAL A 131 -14.18 -0.28 26.53
C VAL A 131 -15.21 -0.60 27.60
N ILE A 132 -16.33 0.11 27.61
CA ILE A 132 -17.45 -0.18 28.51
C ILE A 132 -18.42 -1.11 27.79
N ASP A 133 -18.54 -2.34 28.29
CA ASP A 133 -19.36 -3.39 27.67
C ASP A 133 -20.70 -3.55 28.40
N TRP A 134 -21.59 -2.59 28.12
CA TRP A 134 -22.93 -2.52 28.69
C TRP A 134 -23.97 -2.91 27.66
N GLU A 135 -24.30 -4.19 27.63
CA GLU A 135 -25.21 -4.74 26.64
C GLU A 135 -26.63 -4.98 27.15
N ASP A 136 -26.90 -4.83 28.45
CA ASP A 136 -28.19 -5.20 29.03
C ASP A 136 -29.37 -4.37 28.46
N TRP A 137 -29.28 -3.03 28.47
CA TRP A 137 -30.26 -2.12 27.87
C TRP A 137 -29.64 -1.21 26.79
N ARG A 138 -30.47 -0.49 26.03
CA ARG A 138 -30.05 0.50 25.03
C ARG A 138 -30.60 1.89 25.40
N PRO A 139 -29.85 2.99 25.22
CA PRO A 139 -30.28 4.31 25.64
C PRO A 139 -31.46 4.87 24.82
N VAL A 140 -31.76 4.28 23.65
CA VAL A 140 -32.94 4.59 22.85
C VAL A 140 -34.02 3.58 23.17
N TRP A 141 -35.16 4.04 23.70
CA TRP A 141 -36.27 3.24 24.21
C TRP A 141 -36.71 2.16 23.23
N VAL A 142 -36.91 2.54 21.97
CA VAL A 142 -37.44 1.63 20.95
C VAL A 142 -36.50 0.45 20.67
N ARG A 143 -35.18 0.59 20.88
CA ARG A 143 -34.16 -0.46 20.70
C ARG A 143 -34.16 -1.51 21.83
N ASN A 144 -34.97 -1.32 22.87
CA ASN A 144 -35.17 -2.30 23.94
C ASN A 144 -36.32 -3.26 23.59
N TRP A 145 -36.17 -3.99 22.48
CA TRP A 145 -37.11 -5.00 22.01
C TRP A 145 -36.68 -6.42 22.41
N GLN A 146 -37.50 -7.41 22.07
CA GLN A 146 -37.25 -8.83 22.34
C GLN A 146 -36.94 -9.09 23.83
N ASP A 147 -35.84 -9.76 24.13
CA ASP A 147 -35.31 -10.04 25.47
C ASP A 147 -35.09 -8.77 26.30
N LYS A 148 -34.87 -7.61 25.66
CA LYS A 148 -34.74 -6.30 26.32
C LYS A 148 -36.07 -5.62 26.62
N ASP A 149 -37.21 -6.17 26.22
CA ASP A 149 -38.52 -5.57 26.53
C ASP A 149 -38.80 -5.51 28.05
N VAL A 150 -38.09 -6.31 28.85
CA VAL A 150 -38.14 -6.23 30.32
C VAL A 150 -37.85 -4.81 30.85
N TYR A 151 -36.95 -4.05 30.21
CA TYR A 151 -36.65 -2.67 30.59
C TYR A 151 -37.82 -1.74 30.32
N ARG A 152 -38.52 -1.93 29.18
CA ARG A 152 -39.70 -1.14 28.85
C ARG A 152 -40.87 -1.49 29.76
N ARG A 153 -41.09 -2.78 30.06
CA ARG A 153 -42.14 -3.25 30.98
C ARG A 153 -41.91 -2.72 32.40
N SER A 154 -40.70 -2.89 32.92
CA SER A 154 -40.37 -2.45 34.28
C SER A 154 -40.44 -0.93 34.42
N SER A 155 -40.02 -0.18 33.39
CA SER A 155 -40.16 1.28 33.37
C SER A 155 -41.63 1.72 33.41
N ARG A 156 -42.51 1.06 32.64
CA ARG A 156 -43.96 1.34 32.69
C ARG A 156 -44.55 0.99 34.06
N GLN A 157 -44.18 -0.14 34.63
CA GLN A 157 -44.62 -0.55 35.96
C GLN A 157 -44.18 0.43 37.05
N LEU A 158 -42.95 0.95 36.95
CA LEU A 158 -42.41 1.95 37.88
C LEU A 158 -43.19 3.28 37.83
N VAL A 159 -43.52 3.75 36.63
CA VAL A 159 -44.34 4.96 36.47
C VAL A 159 -45.78 4.71 36.93
N ALA A 160 -46.37 3.57 36.57
CA ALA A 160 -47.73 3.20 36.96
C ALA A 160 -47.86 3.05 38.49
N SER A 161 -46.84 2.53 39.19
CA SER A 161 -46.88 2.42 40.65
C SER A 161 -46.79 3.77 41.35
N ARG A 162 -46.06 4.74 40.76
CA ARG A 162 -46.00 6.14 41.26
C ARG A 162 -47.25 6.95 40.89
N HIS A 163 -47.93 6.58 39.81
CA HIS A 163 -49.11 7.28 39.30
C HIS A 163 -50.24 6.29 38.92
N PRO A 164 -50.94 5.69 39.91
CA PRO A 164 -51.95 4.66 39.66
C PRO A 164 -53.13 5.12 38.79
N ASP A 165 -53.45 6.42 38.82
CA ASP A 165 -54.61 6.99 38.12
C ASP A 165 -54.31 7.44 36.68
N TRP A 166 -53.07 7.28 36.20
CA TRP A 166 -52.71 7.72 34.85
C TRP A 166 -53.17 6.74 33.78
N GLN A 167 -53.67 7.28 32.66
CA GLN A 167 -53.98 6.47 31.48
C GLN A 167 -52.72 5.81 30.90
N ALA A 168 -52.90 4.63 30.31
CA ALA A 168 -51.81 3.80 29.79
C ALA A 168 -50.89 4.55 28.80
N ASP A 169 -51.45 5.32 27.86
CA ASP A 169 -50.66 6.08 26.88
C ASP A 169 -49.77 7.14 27.55
N ARG A 170 -50.25 7.76 28.63
CA ARG A 170 -49.46 8.73 29.41
C ARG A 170 -48.34 8.02 30.16
N VAL A 171 -48.62 6.87 30.77
CA VAL A 171 -47.62 6.03 31.44
C VAL A 171 -46.52 5.60 30.46
N VAL A 172 -46.88 5.17 29.25
CA VAL A 172 -45.91 4.76 28.22
C VAL A 172 -44.99 5.91 27.84
N LYS A 173 -45.54 7.10 27.52
CA LYS A 173 -44.77 8.29 27.15
C LYS A 173 -43.85 8.76 28.27
N GLN A 174 -44.35 8.76 29.51
CA GLN A 174 -43.55 9.13 30.67
C GLN A 174 -42.44 8.12 30.95
N ALA A 175 -42.74 6.82 30.89
CA ALA A 175 -41.74 5.77 31.10
C ALA A 175 -40.62 5.82 30.06
N GLN A 176 -40.96 6.11 28.80
CA GLN A 176 -39.96 6.38 27.76
C GLN A 176 -39.09 7.58 28.13
N TYR A 177 -39.70 8.72 28.47
CA TYR A 177 -38.96 9.94 28.84
C TYR A 177 -38.02 9.72 30.03
N GLU A 178 -38.50 9.12 31.11
CA GLU A 178 -37.70 8.85 32.32
C GLU A 178 -36.54 7.89 32.01
N PHE A 179 -36.82 6.82 31.27
CA PHE A 179 -35.81 5.84 30.91
C PHE A 179 -34.71 6.45 30.04
N GLU A 180 -35.06 7.14 28.94
CA GLU A 180 -34.06 7.72 28.03
C GLU A 180 -33.25 8.84 28.70
N CYS A 181 -33.88 9.65 29.55
CA CYS A 181 -33.19 10.67 30.34
C CYS A 181 -32.18 10.05 31.33
N ALA A 182 -32.61 9.04 32.10
CA ALA A 182 -31.75 8.40 33.08
C ALA A 182 -30.65 7.56 32.42
N ALA A 183 -30.96 6.86 31.33
CA ALA A 183 -29.97 6.12 30.53
C ALA A 183 -28.88 7.04 30.00
N ARG A 184 -29.27 8.20 29.45
CA ARG A 184 -28.34 9.25 29.02
C ARG A 184 -27.48 9.73 30.18
N GLN A 185 -28.07 10.07 31.31
CA GLN A 185 -27.33 10.55 32.48
C GLN A 185 -26.32 9.53 32.99
N PHE A 186 -26.73 8.26 33.15
CA PHE A 186 -25.83 7.18 33.55
C PHE A 186 -24.63 7.08 32.62
N MET A 187 -24.86 6.87 31.31
CA MET A 187 -23.76 6.71 30.36
C MET A 187 -22.85 7.94 30.28
N LEU A 188 -23.43 9.15 30.33
CA LEU A 188 -22.71 10.40 30.20
C LEU A 188 -21.85 10.70 31.43
N GLU A 189 -22.41 10.58 32.63
CA GLU A 189 -21.68 10.84 33.87
C GLU A 189 -20.61 9.78 34.12
N THR A 190 -20.85 8.51 33.77
CA THR A 190 -19.80 7.49 33.77
C THR A 190 -18.64 7.91 32.87
N LEU A 191 -18.90 8.25 31.60
CA LEU A 191 -17.84 8.68 30.68
C LEU A 191 -17.08 9.92 31.17
N ARG A 192 -17.78 10.92 31.71
CA ARG A 192 -17.15 12.12 32.27
C ARG A 192 -16.22 11.77 33.42
N TYR A 193 -16.69 10.94 34.34
CA TYR A 193 -15.93 10.53 35.52
C TYR A 193 -14.69 9.72 35.13
N VAL A 194 -14.85 8.65 34.35
CA VAL A 194 -13.73 7.76 34.00
C VAL A 194 -12.66 8.46 33.16
N LYS A 195 -13.05 9.40 32.28
CA LYS A 195 -12.10 10.26 31.55
C LYS A 195 -11.33 11.19 32.48
N ALA A 196 -11.96 11.70 33.54
CA ALA A 196 -11.27 12.52 34.53
C ALA A 196 -10.25 11.69 35.33
N VAL A 197 -10.59 10.44 35.66
CA VAL A 197 -9.69 9.52 36.39
C VAL A 197 -8.55 9.01 35.51
N ARG A 198 -8.81 8.76 34.21
CA ARG A 198 -7.81 8.29 33.22
C ARG A 198 -7.91 9.09 31.92
N PRO A 199 -7.35 10.31 31.88
CA PRO A 199 -7.49 11.24 30.75
C PRO A 199 -6.71 10.83 29.50
N ARG A 200 -5.73 9.93 29.64
CA ARG A 200 -4.93 9.41 28.51
C ARG A 200 -5.50 8.14 27.88
N HIS A 201 -6.52 7.53 28.48
CA HIS A 201 -7.19 6.36 27.90
C HIS A 201 -8.31 6.80 26.96
N LEU A 202 -8.51 6.03 25.89
CA LEU A 202 -9.62 6.24 24.97
C LEU A 202 -10.84 5.41 25.41
N TRP A 203 -11.84 6.12 25.89
CA TRP A 203 -13.10 5.64 26.44
C TRP A 203 -14.24 5.66 25.43
N GLY A 204 -15.06 4.61 25.46
CA GLY A 204 -16.27 4.47 24.66
C GLY A 204 -17.03 3.20 25.04
N PHE A 205 -18.24 3.06 24.48
CA PHE A 205 -19.08 1.89 24.70
C PHE A 205 -18.95 0.90 23.55
N TYR A 206 -18.81 -0.38 23.87
CA TYR A 206 -18.91 -1.46 22.90
C TYR A 206 -20.28 -1.44 22.19
N LEU A 207 -20.30 -1.83 20.92
CA LEU A 207 -21.45 -1.88 20.01
C LEU A 207 -21.92 -0.52 19.46
N PHE A 208 -21.39 0.61 19.93
CA PHE A 208 -21.87 1.93 19.50
C PHE A 208 -20.95 2.62 18.47
N PRO A 209 -21.51 3.13 17.35
CA PRO A 209 -22.90 2.97 16.90
C PRO A 209 -23.18 1.58 16.31
N ASP A 210 -24.47 1.24 16.27
CA ASP A 210 -24.98 0.10 15.52
C ASP A 210 -25.79 0.60 14.31
N CYS A 211 -25.55 -0.01 13.15
CA CYS A 211 -26.21 0.28 11.87
C CYS A 211 -27.55 -0.47 11.72
N TYR A 212 -27.76 -1.56 12.48
CA TYR A 212 -28.92 -2.45 12.43
C TYR A 212 -29.27 -2.98 11.02
N ASN A 213 -28.27 -3.14 10.15
CA ASN A 213 -28.38 -3.67 8.79
C ASN A 213 -28.48 -5.22 8.76
N HIS A 214 -29.41 -5.78 9.52
CA HIS A 214 -29.60 -7.24 9.63
C HIS A 214 -30.70 -7.81 8.71
N ASP A 215 -31.24 -7.00 7.80
CA ASP A 215 -32.33 -7.36 6.91
C ASP A 215 -31.94 -8.37 5.82
N TYR A 216 -30.64 -8.72 5.71
CA TYR A 216 -30.18 -9.87 4.93
C TYR A 216 -30.84 -11.19 5.31
N VAL A 217 -31.36 -11.30 6.55
CA VAL A 217 -32.10 -12.48 7.02
C VAL A 217 -33.44 -12.65 6.30
N GLN A 218 -34.07 -11.54 5.90
CA GLN A 218 -35.40 -11.55 5.28
C GLN A 218 -35.36 -11.24 3.78
N ASN A 219 -34.41 -10.40 3.35
CA ASN A 219 -34.37 -9.80 2.02
C ASN A 219 -33.01 -10.02 1.34
N ARG A 220 -32.56 -11.27 1.27
CA ARG A 220 -31.19 -11.60 0.81
C ARG A 220 -30.89 -11.08 -0.60
N GLU A 221 -31.83 -11.18 -1.53
CA GLU A 221 -31.62 -10.81 -2.94
C GLU A 221 -31.48 -9.29 -3.16
N SER A 222 -32.15 -8.48 -2.34
CA SER A 222 -32.12 -7.02 -2.43
C SER A 222 -31.23 -6.36 -1.37
N TYR A 223 -30.48 -7.15 -0.60
CA TYR A 223 -29.70 -6.66 0.52
C TYR A 223 -28.49 -5.82 0.07
N THR A 224 -28.51 -4.54 0.45
CA THR A 224 -27.46 -3.56 0.10
C THR A 224 -26.44 -3.34 1.20
N GLY A 225 -26.72 -3.77 2.43
CA GLY A 225 -25.92 -3.48 3.61
C GLY A 225 -26.14 -2.10 4.22
N ARG A 226 -26.86 -1.19 3.56
CA ARG A 226 -27.09 0.17 4.05
C ARG A 226 -27.78 0.16 5.42
N CYS A 227 -27.38 1.08 6.29
CA CYS A 227 -28.12 1.34 7.52
C CYS A 227 -29.51 1.87 7.14
N PRO A 228 -30.60 1.35 7.73
CA PRO A 228 -31.92 1.92 7.53
C PRO A 228 -31.92 3.41 7.93
N ASP A 229 -32.59 4.26 7.16
CA ASP A 229 -32.58 5.72 7.40
C ASP A 229 -33.06 6.09 8.82
N VAL A 230 -34.01 5.31 9.36
CA VAL A 230 -34.49 5.47 10.73
C VAL A 230 -33.39 5.21 11.78
N GLU A 231 -32.44 4.33 11.49
CA GLU A 231 -31.34 3.98 12.39
C GLU A 231 -30.22 5.02 12.33
N VAL A 232 -29.96 5.58 11.15
CA VAL A 232 -29.07 6.75 10.99
C VAL A 232 -29.61 7.93 11.81
N ALA A 233 -30.90 8.24 11.68
CA ALA A 233 -31.54 9.31 12.45
C ALA A 233 -31.53 9.06 13.97
N ARG A 234 -31.70 7.80 14.41
CA ARG A 234 -31.58 7.42 15.83
C ARG A 234 -30.14 7.56 16.34
N ASN A 235 -29.14 7.25 15.52
CA ASN A 235 -27.75 7.47 15.87
C ASN A 235 -27.40 8.96 15.95
N ASP A 236 -28.02 9.82 15.15
CA ASP A 236 -27.88 11.27 15.28
C ASP A 236 -28.45 11.80 16.61
N GLN A 237 -29.53 11.20 17.12
CA GLN A 237 -30.08 11.54 18.45
C GLN A 237 -29.13 11.19 19.60
N LEU A 238 -28.13 10.32 19.36
CA LEU A 238 -27.08 9.97 20.30
C LEU A 238 -25.84 10.88 20.19
N ALA A 239 -25.94 12.05 19.55
CA ALA A 239 -24.86 13.04 19.47
C ALA A 239 -24.17 13.33 20.82
N TRP A 240 -24.93 13.32 21.93
CA TRP A 240 -24.41 13.51 23.28
C TRP A 240 -23.41 12.42 23.72
N LEU A 241 -23.57 11.19 23.21
CA LEU A 241 -22.69 10.06 23.47
C LEU A 241 -21.39 10.23 22.70
N TRP A 242 -21.49 10.48 21.39
CA TRP A 242 -20.35 10.71 20.50
C TRP A 242 -19.49 11.88 21.01
N ALA A 243 -20.12 13.00 21.34
CA ALA A 243 -19.42 14.18 21.85
C ALA A 243 -18.66 13.94 23.18
N ASN A 244 -19.02 12.91 23.94
CA ASN A 244 -18.37 12.57 25.22
C ASN A 244 -17.50 11.31 25.15
N SER A 245 -17.51 10.57 24.05
CA SER A 245 -16.55 9.50 23.80
C SER A 245 -15.18 10.07 23.44
N THR A 246 -14.15 9.23 23.58
CA THR A 246 -12.79 9.50 23.07
C THR A 246 -12.33 8.44 22.06
N ALA A 247 -13.10 7.35 21.92
CA ALA A 247 -13.07 6.42 20.79
C ALA A 247 -14.46 5.80 20.56
N LEU A 248 -14.69 5.24 19.37
CA LEU A 248 -15.90 4.46 19.07
C LEU A 248 -15.57 2.98 18.87
N PHE A 249 -16.48 2.09 19.28
CA PHE A 249 -16.28 0.65 19.30
C PHE A 249 -17.43 -0.11 18.62
N PRO A 250 -17.69 0.11 17.32
CA PRO A 250 -18.74 -0.62 16.60
C PRO A 250 -18.39 -2.11 16.49
N SER A 251 -19.39 -2.98 16.49
CA SER A 251 -19.22 -4.42 16.27
C SER A 251 -19.56 -4.79 14.83
N VAL A 252 -18.74 -5.61 14.19
CA VAL A 252 -18.97 -6.15 12.83
C VAL A 252 -18.94 -7.68 12.81
N TYR A 253 -19.35 -8.31 13.91
CA TYR A 253 -19.39 -9.77 14.04
C TYR A 253 -20.19 -10.39 12.88
N LEU A 254 -19.49 -11.13 12.04
CA LEU A 254 -20.05 -11.65 10.79
C LEU A 254 -20.81 -12.95 11.05
N ASP A 255 -22.06 -13.01 10.60
CA ASP A 255 -22.86 -14.24 10.63
C ASP A 255 -22.42 -15.21 9.53
N GLU A 256 -22.42 -16.51 9.80
CA GLU A 256 -22.01 -17.54 8.85
C GLU A 256 -22.87 -17.56 7.57
N THR A 257 -24.11 -17.09 7.64
CA THR A 257 -24.98 -16.93 6.46
C THR A 257 -24.44 -15.94 5.43
N LEU A 258 -23.53 -15.05 5.85
CA LEU A 258 -22.86 -14.06 5.02
C LEU A 258 -21.44 -14.48 4.59
N ALA A 259 -21.01 -15.69 4.96
CA ALA A 259 -19.68 -16.22 4.67
C ALA A 259 -19.31 -16.10 3.18
N SER A 260 -18.10 -15.62 2.92
CA SER A 260 -17.49 -15.48 1.60
C SER A 260 -18.40 -14.82 0.56
N SER A 261 -19.11 -13.76 0.96
CA SER A 261 -20.10 -13.10 0.10
C SER A 261 -19.94 -11.58 0.04
N ALA A 262 -20.36 -11.00 -1.09
CA ALA A 262 -20.43 -9.54 -1.24
C ALA A 262 -21.38 -8.91 -0.19
N HIS A 263 -22.42 -9.63 0.22
CA HIS A 263 -23.31 -9.19 1.30
C HIS A 263 -22.59 -9.14 2.66
N GLY A 264 -21.67 -10.07 2.93
CA GLY A 264 -20.81 -10.01 4.11
C GLY A 264 -19.93 -8.77 4.14
N ARG A 265 -19.30 -8.44 3.00
CA ARG A 265 -18.54 -7.19 2.86
C ARG A 265 -19.42 -5.95 3.03
N ASN A 266 -20.59 -5.91 2.40
CA ASN A 266 -21.52 -4.78 2.52
C ASN A 266 -22.01 -4.61 3.97
N PHE A 267 -22.32 -5.71 4.67
CA PHE A 267 -22.70 -5.69 6.08
C PHE A 267 -21.64 -4.97 6.93
N VAL A 268 -20.36 -5.31 6.74
CA VAL A 268 -19.26 -4.68 7.49
C VAL A 268 -19.06 -3.23 7.05
N SER A 269 -18.99 -2.99 5.75
CA SER A 269 -18.67 -1.67 5.17
C SER A 269 -19.58 -0.56 5.71
N PHE A 270 -20.90 -0.79 5.69
CA PHE A 270 -21.85 0.22 6.15
C PHE A 270 -21.86 0.42 7.67
N ARG A 271 -21.50 -0.60 8.45
CA ARG A 271 -21.35 -0.47 9.91
C ARG A 271 -20.15 0.40 10.27
N VAL A 272 -19.03 0.21 9.57
CA VAL A 272 -17.83 1.03 9.76
C VAL A 272 -18.06 2.45 9.24
N GLN A 273 -18.71 2.62 8.08
CA GLN A 273 -19.08 3.93 7.56
C GLN A 273 -19.98 4.71 8.52
N GLU A 274 -20.95 4.07 9.17
CA GLU A 274 -21.80 4.75 10.15
C GLU A 274 -21.01 5.21 11.38
N ALA A 275 -20.06 4.40 11.86
CA ALA A 275 -19.15 4.79 12.94
C ALA A 275 -18.29 6.00 12.56
N LEU A 276 -17.72 6.00 11.34
CA LEU A 276 -16.93 7.12 10.83
C LEU A 276 -17.79 8.37 10.63
N ARG A 277 -19.03 8.22 10.15
CA ARG A 277 -19.99 9.33 9.98
C ARG A 277 -20.27 10.03 11.30
N VAL A 278 -20.62 9.29 12.36
CA VAL A 278 -20.91 9.91 13.66
C VAL A 278 -19.66 10.44 14.36
N ALA A 279 -18.50 9.78 14.17
CA ALA A 279 -17.19 10.26 14.67
C ALA A 279 -16.82 11.63 14.09
N HIS A 280 -17.12 11.85 12.81
CA HIS A 280 -16.83 13.09 12.11
C HIS A 280 -17.84 14.21 12.44
N THR A 281 -19.13 13.88 12.41
CA THR A 281 -20.23 14.85 12.49
C THR A 281 -20.39 15.46 13.89
N HIS A 282 -20.29 14.65 14.94
CA HIS A 282 -20.80 15.01 16.27
C HIS A 282 -19.72 15.27 17.33
N HIS A 283 -18.44 15.16 16.97
CA HIS A 283 -17.34 15.48 17.89
C HIS A 283 -16.88 16.93 17.71
N ALA A 284 -16.90 17.71 18.80
CA ALA A 284 -16.71 19.16 18.79
C ALA A 284 -15.27 19.63 18.53
N ASN A 285 -14.28 18.75 18.70
CA ASN A 285 -12.88 19.11 18.50
C ASN A 285 -12.54 19.16 16.99
N ASN A 286 -11.47 19.87 16.63
CA ASN A 286 -10.93 19.95 15.26
C ASN A 286 -10.42 18.60 14.71
N HIS A 287 -10.85 17.46 15.26
CA HIS A 287 -10.51 16.12 14.80
C HIS A 287 -11.68 15.12 14.99
N ALA A 288 -11.75 14.10 14.14
CA ALA A 288 -12.69 12.98 14.25
C ALA A 288 -12.23 11.96 15.31
N LEU A 289 -13.19 11.32 15.98
CA LEU A 289 -12.90 10.25 16.95
C LEU A 289 -12.24 9.04 16.26
N PRO A 290 -11.23 8.41 16.88
CA PRO A 290 -10.69 7.15 16.39
C PRO A 290 -11.73 6.04 16.56
N VAL A 291 -11.89 5.22 15.51
CA VAL A 291 -12.83 4.09 15.48
C VAL A 291 -12.04 2.78 15.59
N TYR A 292 -12.33 1.97 16.61
CA TYR A 292 -11.74 0.65 16.81
C TYR A 292 -12.82 -0.42 16.67
N VAL A 293 -12.78 -1.15 15.56
CA VAL A 293 -13.87 -2.04 15.15
C VAL A 293 -13.73 -3.40 15.84
N PHE A 294 -14.76 -3.83 16.57
CA PHE A 294 -14.82 -5.16 17.15
C PHE A 294 -15.18 -6.20 16.08
N THR A 295 -14.32 -7.21 15.92
CA THR A 295 -14.57 -8.38 15.10
C THR A 295 -14.25 -9.66 15.88
N ARG A 296 -14.61 -10.82 15.34
CA ARG A 296 -14.27 -12.12 15.92
C ARG A 296 -13.33 -12.88 15.00
N PRO A 297 -12.48 -13.78 15.54
CA PRO A 297 -11.75 -14.72 14.71
C PRO A 297 -12.68 -15.74 14.02
N THR A 298 -13.88 -15.97 14.56
CA THR A 298 -14.86 -16.92 14.00
C THR A 298 -16.17 -16.24 13.62
N TYR A 299 -17.02 -16.93 12.85
CA TYR A 299 -18.38 -16.46 12.62
C TYR A 299 -19.16 -16.37 13.94
N SER A 300 -20.11 -15.45 13.98
CA SER A 300 -20.95 -15.21 15.14
C SER A 300 -21.65 -16.50 15.61
N ARG A 301 -21.58 -16.78 16.92
CA ARG A 301 -22.20 -17.95 17.60
C ARG A 301 -21.67 -19.32 17.16
N ARG A 302 -20.54 -19.38 16.43
CA ARG A 302 -19.89 -20.61 15.99
C ARG A 302 -18.39 -20.54 16.25
N LEU A 303 -17.75 -21.69 16.45
CA LEU A 303 -16.29 -21.79 16.54
C LEU A 303 -15.61 -21.93 15.17
N ARG A 304 -16.36 -21.83 14.06
CA ARG A 304 -15.82 -21.89 12.70
C ARG A 304 -15.07 -20.61 12.37
N GLY A 305 -13.76 -20.70 12.12
CA GLY A 305 -12.93 -19.57 11.70
C GLY A 305 -13.48 -18.83 10.48
N LEU A 306 -13.30 -17.51 10.46
CA LEU A 306 -13.59 -16.70 9.28
C LEU A 306 -12.71 -17.15 8.10
N SER A 307 -13.27 -17.15 6.89
CA SER A 307 -12.49 -17.42 5.68
C SER A 307 -11.52 -16.26 5.42
N GLU A 308 -10.53 -16.47 4.55
CA GLU A 308 -9.66 -15.38 4.09
C GLU A 308 -10.46 -14.22 3.49
N MET A 309 -11.49 -14.51 2.68
CA MET A 309 -12.37 -13.49 2.11
C MET A 309 -13.11 -12.71 3.19
N ASP A 310 -13.53 -13.38 4.26
CA ASP A 310 -14.26 -12.74 5.36
C ASP A 310 -13.33 -11.96 6.29
N LEU A 311 -12.09 -12.39 6.48
CA LEU A 311 -11.05 -11.60 7.14
C LEU A 311 -10.73 -10.32 6.35
N ILE A 312 -10.65 -10.41 5.01
CA ILE A 312 -10.53 -9.23 4.14
C ILE A 312 -11.79 -8.37 4.24
N SER A 313 -12.98 -8.97 4.24
CA SER A 313 -14.24 -8.24 4.31
C SER A 313 -14.55 -7.65 5.69
N THR A 314 -13.82 -8.07 6.73
CA THR A 314 -13.95 -7.54 8.10
C THR A 314 -12.78 -6.61 8.45
N ILE A 315 -11.59 -7.18 8.68
CA ILE A 315 -10.38 -6.44 9.02
C ILE A 315 -9.96 -5.54 7.85
N GLY A 316 -9.93 -6.11 6.64
CA GLY A 316 -9.50 -5.39 5.45
C GLY A 316 -10.38 -4.19 5.10
N GLU A 317 -11.69 -4.39 5.10
CA GLU A 317 -12.68 -3.34 4.86
C GLU A 317 -12.64 -2.25 5.94
N SER A 318 -12.48 -2.63 7.22
CA SER A 318 -12.37 -1.65 8.32
C SER A 318 -11.17 -0.72 8.14
N ALA A 319 -10.03 -1.27 7.76
CA ALA A 319 -8.84 -0.49 7.48
C ALA A 319 -8.98 0.37 6.21
N ALA A 320 -9.58 -0.18 5.14
CA ALA A 320 -9.79 0.53 3.89
C ALA A 320 -10.69 1.77 4.04
N LEU A 321 -11.63 1.72 4.98
CA LEU A 321 -12.52 2.85 5.30
C LEU A 321 -11.88 3.89 6.24
N GLY A 322 -10.72 3.61 6.82
CA GLY A 322 -9.99 4.54 7.69
C GLY A 322 -10.32 4.41 9.18
N ALA A 323 -10.73 3.23 9.65
CA ALA A 323 -10.76 2.95 11.09
C ALA A 323 -9.34 3.04 11.69
N ALA A 324 -9.23 3.34 12.99
CA ALA A 324 -7.96 3.40 13.71
C ALA A 324 -7.42 2.01 14.09
N GLY A 325 -8.27 0.98 14.05
CA GLY A 325 -7.88 -0.40 14.31
C GLY A 325 -9.05 -1.35 14.39
N VAL A 326 -8.73 -2.63 14.64
CA VAL A 326 -9.68 -3.70 14.93
C VAL A 326 -9.29 -4.41 16.23
N ILE A 327 -10.30 -4.87 16.96
CA ILE A 327 -10.15 -5.69 18.17
C ILE A 327 -10.77 -7.05 17.87
N LEU A 328 -9.93 -8.08 17.81
CA LEU A 328 -10.34 -9.47 17.71
C LEU A 328 -10.72 -9.96 19.10
N TRP A 329 -12.02 -10.11 19.31
CA TRP A 329 -12.56 -10.55 20.60
C TRP A 329 -12.96 -12.02 20.57
N GLY A 330 -12.76 -12.74 21.68
CA GLY A 330 -13.24 -14.10 21.86
C GLY A 330 -13.67 -14.39 23.30
N ASP A 331 -14.61 -15.32 23.45
CA ASP A 331 -15.12 -15.76 24.76
C ASP A 331 -14.36 -16.99 25.30
N ALA A 332 -14.75 -17.47 26.49
CA ALA A 332 -14.15 -18.66 27.08
C ALA A 332 -14.36 -19.93 26.24
N GLY A 333 -15.32 -19.97 25.31
CA GLY A 333 -15.56 -21.13 24.44
C GLY A 333 -14.36 -21.49 23.57
N TYR A 334 -13.51 -20.52 23.23
CA TYR A 334 -12.29 -20.72 22.43
C TYR A 334 -11.22 -21.57 23.13
N THR A 335 -11.31 -21.76 24.45
CA THR A 335 -10.31 -22.50 25.25
C THR A 335 -10.85 -23.77 25.89
N THR A 336 -12.06 -24.21 25.52
CA THR A 336 -12.73 -25.38 26.14
C THR A 336 -12.38 -26.74 25.53
N SER A 337 -11.84 -26.82 24.31
CA SER A 337 -11.47 -28.10 23.69
C SER A 337 -10.35 -27.97 22.64
N THR A 338 -9.64 -29.07 22.36
CA THR A 338 -8.57 -29.12 21.34
C THR A 338 -9.07 -28.87 19.91
N VAL A 339 -10.34 -29.16 19.62
CA VAL A 339 -10.98 -28.91 18.31
C VAL A 339 -11.12 -27.40 18.02
N ALA A 340 -11.27 -26.56 19.06
CA ALA A 340 -11.32 -25.11 18.91
C ALA A 340 -9.94 -24.50 18.54
N LEU A 341 -8.84 -25.21 18.83
CA LEU A 341 -7.46 -24.72 18.69
C LEU A 341 -6.75 -25.11 17.39
N ASP A 342 -7.18 -26.19 16.72
CA ASP A 342 -6.68 -26.54 15.39
C ASP A 342 -7.04 -25.45 14.36
N GLN A 343 -8.18 -24.77 14.56
CA GLN A 343 -8.61 -23.63 13.76
C GLN A 343 -7.88 -22.32 14.14
N SER A 344 -7.44 -22.19 15.40
CA SER A 344 -6.68 -21.03 15.89
C SER A 344 -5.27 -20.98 15.30
N HIS A 345 -4.63 -22.14 15.07
CA HIS A 345 -3.35 -22.23 14.36
C HIS A 345 -3.47 -21.86 12.88
N ALA A 346 -4.55 -22.31 12.21
CA ALA A 346 -4.84 -21.89 10.85
C ALA A 346 -5.04 -20.35 10.78
N MET A 347 -5.69 -19.76 11.78
CA MET A 347 -5.88 -18.31 11.85
C MET A 347 -4.60 -17.52 12.13
N ALA A 348 -3.72 -17.96 13.03
CA ALA A 348 -2.41 -17.31 13.22
C ALA A 348 -1.56 -17.39 11.94
N ALA A 349 -1.61 -18.53 11.23
CA ALA A 349 -0.96 -18.72 9.93
C ALA A 349 -1.58 -17.88 8.79
N HIS A 350 -2.87 -17.54 8.87
CA HIS A 350 -3.57 -16.65 7.92
C HIS A 350 -3.57 -15.16 8.31
N LEU A 351 -3.35 -14.81 9.58
CA LEU A 351 -3.24 -13.42 10.08
C LEU A 351 -1.81 -12.85 9.99
N LEU A 352 -0.78 -13.71 10.04
CA LEU A 352 0.61 -13.35 9.73
C LEU A 352 0.78 -12.68 8.33
N PRO A 353 0.16 -13.19 7.25
CA PRO A 353 0.15 -12.50 5.95
C PRO A 353 -0.62 -11.17 5.95
N ILE A 354 -1.67 -11.04 6.76
CA ILE A 354 -2.57 -9.86 6.76
C ILE A 354 -1.99 -8.71 7.59
N CYS A 355 -1.38 -8.97 8.75
CA CYS A 355 -0.67 -7.94 9.53
C CYS A 355 0.62 -7.49 8.82
N ALA A 356 1.27 -8.39 8.06
CA ALA A 356 2.36 -8.03 7.14
C ALA A 356 1.85 -7.16 5.96
N LEU A 357 0.63 -7.40 5.45
CA LEU A 357 0.00 -6.57 4.41
C LEU A 357 -0.39 -5.18 4.93
N PHE A 358 -0.82 -5.05 6.20
CA PHE A 358 -1.21 -3.77 6.81
C PHE A 358 -0.02 -2.89 7.22
N MET A 359 1.09 -3.51 7.62
CA MET A 359 2.38 -2.81 7.76
C MET A 359 2.87 -2.20 6.45
N ALA A 360 2.52 -2.81 5.30
CA ALA A 360 2.91 -2.33 3.99
C ALA A 360 2.06 -1.14 3.46
N LEU A 361 0.94 -0.81 4.11
CA LEU A 361 0.05 0.29 3.69
C LEU A 361 0.34 1.63 4.38
N PHE A 362 1.10 1.66 5.48
CA PHE A 362 1.40 2.92 6.20
C PHE A 362 2.82 3.47 6.07
N ASP A 363 3.71 2.76 5.38
CA ASP A 363 4.93 3.38 4.82
C ASP A 363 4.66 4.22 3.55
N MET A 364 3.38 4.39 3.16
CA MET A 364 2.96 5.22 2.03
C MET A 364 3.22 6.73 2.24
N ALA A 365 3.70 7.18 3.40
CA ALA A 365 4.13 8.56 3.62
C ALA A 365 5.64 8.82 3.42
N GLN A 366 6.49 7.81 3.21
CA GLN A 366 7.90 8.03 2.88
C GLN A 366 8.44 7.01 1.86
N GLY A 367 7.78 6.92 0.70
CA GLY A 367 8.34 6.26 -0.48
C GLY A 367 9.31 7.17 -1.23
N SER A 368 10.40 7.62 -0.57
CA SER A 368 11.38 8.48 -1.24
C SER A 368 12.76 8.38 -0.58
N ARG A 369 13.48 7.30 -0.88
CA ARG A 369 14.90 7.17 -0.55
C ARG A 369 15.74 7.85 -1.64
N ASP A 370 16.77 8.57 -1.23
CA ASP A 370 17.93 8.90 -2.05
C ASP A 370 19.18 9.12 -1.17
N PRO A 371 20.40 8.85 -1.68
CA PRO A 371 20.71 8.10 -2.90
C PRO A 371 20.52 6.57 -2.76
N LEU A 372 20.32 5.86 -3.88
CA LEU A 372 20.10 4.39 -3.94
C LEU A 372 21.19 3.61 -3.20
N VAL A 373 22.43 4.01 -3.44
CA VAL A 373 23.61 3.60 -2.69
C VAL A 373 24.16 4.87 -2.01
N PRO A 374 24.57 4.82 -0.73
CA PRO A 374 25.13 5.98 -0.05
C PRO A 374 26.22 6.66 -0.87
N ASN A 375 26.16 8.00 -0.98
CA ASN A 375 27.10 8.82 -1.75
C ASN A 375 27.17 8.51 -3.26
N ARG A 376 26.11 7.95 -3.87
CA ARG A 376 26.04 7.72 -5.32
C ARG A 376 24.81 8.39 -5.94
N PRO A 377 24.96 9.62 -6.49
CA PRO A 377 23.85 10.26 -7.22
C PRO A 377 23.49 9.53 -8.52
N PHE A 378 24.45 8.81 -9.11
CA PHE A 378 24.28 8.01 -10.30
C PHE A 378 24.90 6.63 -10.05
N THR A 379 24.06 5.62 -9.85
CA THR A 379 24.45 4.24 -9.53
C THR A 379 24.65 3.40 -10.80
N THR A 380 25.68 2.57 -10.85
CA THR A 380 25.88 1.64 -11.99
C THR A 380 25.69 0.19 -11.56
N VAL A 381 24.81 -0.52 -12.26
CA VAL A 381 24.51 -1.93 -11.97
C VAL A 381 25.03 -2.82 -13.10
N TRP A 382 25.97 -3.72 -12.79
CA TRP A 382 26.47 -4.72 -13.72
C TRP A 382 25.59 -5.98 -13.67
N ASN A 383 24.83 -6.20 -14.73
CA ASN A 383 23.89 -7.30 -14.86
C ASN A 383 24.28 -8.20 -16.06
N ALA A 384 25.43 -8.85 -15.92
CA ALA A 384 25.99 -9.81 -16.86
C ALA A 384 26.50 -11.04 -16.12
N ASN A 385 26.49 -12.20 -16.78
CA ASN A 385 27.05 -13.44 -16.22
C ASN A 385 28.53 -13.62 -16.60
N THR A 386 29.37 -12.66 -16.21
CA THR A 386 30.84 -12.76 -16.33
C THR A 386 31.47 -13.73 -15.32
N GLN A 387 30.73 -14.21 -14.32
CA GLN A 387 31.19 -15.30 -13.44
C GLN A 387 31.41 -16.58 -14.26
N TRP A 388 30.52 -16.85 -15.22
CA TRP A 388 30.73 -17.95 -16.18
C TRP A 388 32.03 -17.81 -16.97
N CYS A 389 32.43 -16.58 -17.34
CA CYS A 389 33.71 -16.34 -18.03
C CYS A 389 34.91 -16.76 -17.17
N LEU A 390 34.86 -16.46 -15.88
CA LEU A 390 35.88 -16.86 -14.93
C LEU A 390 35.88 -18.39 -14.72
N ASP A 391 34.73 -18.94 -14.32
CA ASP A 391 34.60 -20.35 -13.94
C ASP A 391 34.84 -21.30 -15.12
N ARG A 392 34.38 -20.95 -16.32
CA ARG A 392 34.44 -21.82 -17.50
C ARG A 392 35.68 -21.59 -18.35
N HIS A 393 36.11 -20.35 -18.50
CA HIS A 393 37.14 -19.97 -19.48
C HIS A 393 38.42 -19.40 -18.83
N GLY A 394 38.43 -19.20 -17.51
CA GLY A 394 39.55 -18.60 -16.79
C GLY A 394 39.75 -17.11 -17.11
N VAL A 395 38.71 -16.43 -17.60
CA VAL A 395 38.77 -15.02 -17.98
C VAL A 395 38.12 -14.18 -16.88
N ASP A 396 38.94 -13.43 -16.14
CA ASP A 396 38.50 -12.56 -15.05
C ASP A 396 38.21 -11.13 -15.54
N VAL A 397 36.92 -10.79 -15.65
CA VAL A 397 36.45 -9.46 -16.04
C VAL A 397 36.37 -8.58 -14.79
N ASP A 398 37.10 -7.47 -14.76
CA ASP A 398 37.11 -6.57 -13.60
C ASP A 398 35.81 -5.78 -13.48
N VAL A 399 34.93 -6.20 -12.57
CA VAL A 399 33.65 -5.56 -12.28
C VAL A 399 33.69 -4.67 -11.03
N SER A 400 34.88 -4.41 -10.47
CA SER A 400 35.03 -3.64 -9.22
C SER A 400 34.64 -2.17 -9.33
N VAL A 401 34.57 -1.64 -10.55
CA VAL A 401 34.20 -0.25 -10.83
C VAL A 401 32.70 0.02 -10.73
N PHE A 402 31.86 -1.02 -10.75
CA PHE A 402 30.41 -0.91 -10.65
C PHE A 402 29.96 -0.83 -9.19
N ASP A 403 28.93 -0.04 -8.90
CA ASP A 403 28.40 0.11 -7.54
C ASP A 403 27.66 -1.13 -7.05
N VAL A 404 26.97 -1.79 -7.98
CA VAL A 404 26.25 -3.03 -7.74
C VAL A 404 26.64 -4.02 -8.81
N VAL A 405 27.27 -5.12 -8.42
CA VAL A 405 27.35 -6.32 -9.26
C VAL A 405 26.14 -7.14 -8.90
N ALA A 406 25.29 -7.48 -9.88
CA ALA A 406 23.91 -7.87 -9.65
C ALA A 406 23.72 -8.83 -8.47
N ASN A 407 24.66 -9.77 -8.19
CA ASN A 407 24.76 -10.60 -6.97
C ASN A 407 26.15 -11.27 -6.75
N PRO A 408 26.42 -11.90 -5.58
CA PRO A 408 27.51 -12.87 -5.40
C PRO A 408 27.41 -14.04 -6.41
N GLY A 409 28.49 -14.32 -7.13
CA GLY A 409 28.48 -15.29 -8.23
C GLY A 409 27.71 -14.81 -9.48
N GLN A 410 27.35 -13.53 -9.54
CA GLN A 410 26.69 -12.88 -10.69
C GLN A 410 25.39 -13.57 -11.12
N THR A 411 24.63 -14.05 -10.14
CA THR A 411 23.30 -14.61 -10.35
C THR A 411 22.27 -13.50 -10.58
N PHE A 412 21.13 -13.81 -11.19
CA PHE A 412 20.08 -12.82 -11.47
C PHE A 412 19.16 -12.52 -10.24
N ARG A 413 19.43 -13.11 -9.07
CA ARG A 413 18.62 -12.98 -7.85
C ARG A 413 19.47 -12.83 -6.58
N GLY A 414 19.30 -11.72 -5.88
CA GLY A 414 19.89 -11.52 -4.56
C GLY A 414 19.74 -10.07 -4.07
N PRO A 415 20.58 -9.61 -3.11
CA PRO A 415 20.18 -8.57 -2.16
C PRO A 415 20.02 -7.17 -2.76
N ASP A 416 20.71 -6.87 -3.86
CA ASP A 416 20.73 -5.53 -4.46
C ASP A 416 19.95 -5.46 -5.78
N MET A 417 19.78 -6.60 -6.47
CA MET A 417 18.98 -6.70 -7.68
C MET A 417 18.37 -8.09 -7.86
N THR A 418 17.08 -8.12 -8.20
CA THR A 418 16.34 -9.33 -8.58
C THR A 418 15.55 -9.06 -9.85
N ILE A 419 15.77 -9.90 -10.87
CA ILE A 419 15.00 -9.89 -12.13
C ILE A 419 14.07 -11.09 -12.16
N PHE A 420 12.81 -10.82 -12.48
CA PHE A 420 11.80 -11.83 -12.76
C PHE A 420 11.54 -11.90 -14.26
N TYR A 421 12.13 -12.89 -14.92
CA TYR A 421 11.77 -13.22 -16.29
C TYR A 421 10.32 -13.74 -16.37
N SER A 422 9.73 -13.71 -17.57
CA SER A 422 8.33 -14.05 -17.83
C SER A 422 7.84 -15.38 -17.23
N SER A 423 8.70 -16.40 -17.13
CA SER A 423 8.38 -17.72 -16.56
C SER A 423 8.59 -17.83 -15.04
N GLN A 424 9.06 -16.78 -14.39
CA GLN A 424 9.57 -16.81 -13.02
C GLN A 424 8.69 -16.09 -12.00
N LEU A 425 7.63 -15.41 -12.44
CA LEU A 425 6.75 -14.63 -11.58
C LEU A 425 5.29 -14.83 -11.95
N GLY A 426 4.62 -15.69 -11.19
CA GLY A 426 3.24 -16.07 -11.42
C GLY A 426 3.06 -16.88 -12.70
N THR A 427 1.83 -16.87 -13.23
CA THR A 427 1.44 -17.58 -14.45
C THR A 427 1.19 -16.60 -15.60
N TYR A 428 2.21 -15.85 -16.02
CA TYR A 428 2.11 -14.85 -17.08
C TYR A 428 1.59 -15.45 -18.40
N PRO A 429 0.43 -14.99 -18.95
CA PRO A 429 -0.18 -15.59 -20.12
C PRO A 429 0.47 -15.05 -21.39
N TYR A 430 0.83 -15.94 -22.31
CA TYR A 430 1.41 -15.57 -23.60
C TYR A 430 1.19 -16.65 -24.66
N TYR A 431 1.43 -16.30 -25.93
CA TYR A 431 1.46 -17.29 -27.02
C TYR A 431 2.88 -17.68 -27.37
N THR A 432 3.12 -18.99 -27.59
CA THR A 432 4.37 -19.46 -28.17
C THR A 432 4.55 -18.90 -29.60
N PRO A 433 5.76 -18.97 -30.19
CA PRO A 433 5.97 -18.57 -31.59
C PRO A 433 5.09 -19.34 -32.59
N THR A 434 4.65 -20.56 -32.25
CA THR A 434 3.72 -21.36 -33.06
C THR A 434 2.24 -21.02 -32.81
N GLY A 435 1.95 -20.08 -31.90
CA GLY A 435 0.61 -19.60 -31.58
C GLY A 435 -0.15 -20.42 -30.54
N GLU A 436 0.53 -21.30 -29.80
CA GLU A 436 -0.08 -22.09 -28.72
C GLU A 436 -0.22 -21.26 -27.43
N PRO A 437 -1.38 -21.30 -26.74
CA PRO A 437 -1.58 -20.53 -25.52
C PRO A 437 -0.86 -21.16 -24.33
N VAL A 438 -0.02 -20.36 -23.65
CA VAL A 438 0.51 -20.68 -22.33
C VAL A 438 -0.29 -19.89 -21.30
N PHE A 439 -0.78 -20.58 -20.26
CA PHE A 439 -1.69 -20.04 -19.24
C PHE A 439 -2.89 -19.29 -19.81
N GLY A 440 -3.46 -19.74 -20.93
CA GLY A 440 -4.62 -19.12 -21.58
C GLY A 440 -4.28 -18.08 -22.65
N GLY A 441 -2.99 -17.72 -22.82
CA GLY A 441 -2.47 -16.89 -23.92
C GLY A 441 -2.77 -15.39 -23.81
N LEU A 442 -3.89 -15.01 -23.20
CA LEU A 442 -4.35 -13.63 -23.03
C LEU A 442 -4.67 -13.33 -21.56
N PRO A 443 -4.45 -12.09 -21.08
CA PRO A 443 -4.78 -11.73 -19.70
C PRO A 443 -6.28 -11.85 -19.38
N GLN A 444 -7.18 -11.58 -20.33
CA GLN A 444 -8.63 -11.74 -20.13
C GLN A 444 -9.12 -13.20 -20.22
N ASN A 445 -8.25 -14.14 -20.61
CA ASN A 445 -8.57 -15.56 -20.75
C ASN A 445 -7.77 -16.43 -19.75
N ALA A 446 -7.19 -15.80 -18.74
CA ALA A 446 -6.32 -16.43 -17.75
C ALA A 446 -6.79 -16.08 -16.33
N SER A 447 -6.52 -16.96 -15.36
CA SER A 447 -6.93 -16.72 -13.97
C SER A 447 -5.96 -15.78 -13.25
N LEU A 448 -6.39 -14.53 -13.04
CA LEU A 448 -5.62 -13.55 -12.26
C LEU A 448 -5.39 -14.01 -10.82
N ILE A 449 -6.36 -14.70 -10.21
CA ILE A 449 -6.24 -15.23 -8.85
C ILE A 449 -5.12 -16.27 -8.76
N ALA A 450 -5.09 -17.21 -9.71
CA ALA A 450 -4.03 -18.23 -9.76
C ALA A 450 -2.66 -17.59 -10.01
N HIS A 451 -2.60 -16.57 -10.88
CA HIS A 451 -1.40 -15.79 -11.11
C HIS A 451 -0.88 -15.15 -9.81
N LEU A 452 -1.72 -14.37 -9.11
CA LEU A 452 -1.32 -13.66 -7.89
C LEU A 452 -0.93 -14.63 -6.76
N ALA A 453 -1.63 -15.76 -6.61
CA ALA A 453 -1.25 -16.79 -5.65
C ALA A 453 0.15 -17.36 -5.93
N ARG A 454 0.48 -17.60 -7.21
CA ARG A 454 1.81 -18.07 -7.61
C ARG A 454 2.86 -16.97 -7.48
N THR A 455 2.56 -15.75 -7.90
CA THR A 455 3.40 -14.55 -7.74
C THR A 455 3.79 -14.34 -6.27
N PHE A 456 2.86 -14.51 -5.34
CA PHE A 456 3.14 -14.41 -3.90
C PHE A 456 4.27 -15.38 -3.50
N GLN A 457 4.16 -16.65 -3.87
CA GLN A 457 5.16 -17.67 -3.55
C GLN A 457 6.50 -17.40 -4.24
N ASP A 458 6.48 -17.03 -5.53
CA ASP A 458 7.69 -16.77 -6.30
C ASP A 458 8.48 -15.58 -5.72
N ILE A 459 7.80 -14.54 -5.22
CA ILE A 459 8.44 -13.39 -4.57
C ILE A 459 9.09 -13.79 -3.25
N LEU A 460 8.38 -14.55 -2.41
CA LEU A 460 8.92 -15.01 -1.13
C LEU A 460 10.15 -15.90 -1.33
N ALA A 461 10.13 -16.75 -2.35
CA ALA A 461 11.26 -17.62 -2.69
C ALA A 461 12.46 -16.85 -3.26
N ALA A 462 12.22 -15.86 -4.14
CA ALA A 462 13.30 -15.13 -4.81
C ALA A 462 13.95 -14.06 -3.91
N MET A 463 13.19 -13.45 -3.01
CA MET A 463 13.67 -12.39 -2.13
C MET A 463 13.28 -12.72 -0.67
N PRO A 464 13.95 -13.64 0.04
CA PRO A 464 13.49 -14.12 1.34
C PRO A 464 13.45 -13.05 2.44
N THR A 465 14.26 -12.00 2.32
CA THR A 465 14.28 -10.89 3.28
C THR A 465 13.16 -9.89 3.02
N SER A 466 12.40 -9.54 4.05
CA SER A 466 11.26 -8.62 3.93
C SER A 466 11.67 -7.15 3.74
N ASP A 467 12.90 -6.79 4.10
CA ASP A 467 13.46 -5.45 4.01
C ASP A 467 14.27 -5.19 2.73
N PHE A 468 14.19 -6.10 1.74
CA PHE A 468 14.80 -5.92 0.41
C PHE A 468 14.54 -4.53 -0.14
N SER A 469 15.62 -3.80 -0.45
CA SER A 469 15.57 -2.42 -0.91
C SER A 469 16.29 -2.17 -2.23
N GLY A 470 16.65 -3.26 -2.92
CA GLY A 470 17.30 -3.24 -4.24
C GLY A 470 16.31 -3.10 -5.40
N LEU A 471 16.83 -3.29 -6.61
CA LEU A 471 16.06 -3.26 -7.86
C LEU A 471 15.19 -4.52 -7.98
N ALA A 472 13.88 -4.37 -8.15
CA ALA A 472 12.94 -5.46 -8.40
C ALA A 472 12.32 -5.30 -9.80
N VAL A 473 12.93 -5.95 -10.79
CA VAL A 473 12.58 -5.75 -12.20
C VAL A 473 11.73 -6.91 -12.70
N ILE A 474 10.55 -6.62 -13.22
CA ILE A 474 9.69 -7.59 -13.88
C ILE A 474 9.88 -7.47 -15.39
N ASP A 475 10.33 -8.56 -16.01
CA ASP A 475 10.66 -8.60 -17.44
C ASP A 475 9.58 -9.35 -18.23
N TRP A 476 8.51 -8.60 -18.55
CA TRP A 476 7.35 -9.08 -19.29
C TRP A 476 7.26 -8.43 -20.66
N GLU A 477 7.61 -9.20 -21.68
CA GLU A 477 7.74 -8.66 -23.02
C GLU A 477 6.71 -9.14 -24.01
N ALA A 478 5.95 -10.19 -23.69
CA ALA A 478 5.08 -10.85 -24.67
C ALA A 478 4.02 -9.91 -25.28
N TRP A 479 3.21 -9.26 -24.45
CA TRP A 479 2.20 -8.28 -24.85
C TRP A 479 2.43 -6.90 -24.20
N ARG A 480 1.77 -5.86 -24.72
CA ARG A 480 1.78 -4.49 -24.16
C ARG A 480 0.40 -4.15 -23.62
N PRO A 481 0.28 -3.42 -22.50
CA PRO A 481 -1.03 -3.13 -21.88
C PRO A 481 -1.90 -2.16 -22.69
N ARG A 482 -1.31 -1.47 -23.67
CA ARG A 482 -2.04 -0.63 -24.63
C ARG A 482 -2.31 -1.44 -25.89
N TRP A 483 -3.58 -1.57 -26.27
CA TRP A 483 -4.00 -2.31 -27.47
C TRP A 483 -3.22 -1.85 -28.71
N ALA A 484 -3.07 -0.53 -28.86
CA ALA A 484 -2.36 0.10 -29.97
C ALA A 484 -0.90 -0.34 -30.13
N PHE A 485 -0.23 -0.77 -29.06
CA PHE A 485 1.20 -1.15 -29.07
C PHE A 485 1.44 -2.64 -29.33
N ASN A 486 0.38 -3.42 -29.56
CA ASN A 486 0.49 -4.84 -29.92
C ASN A 486 0.46 -5.00 -31.45
N TRP A 487 1.44 -4.39 -32.13
CA TRP A 487 1.66 -4.53 -33.57
C TRP A 487 2.71 -5.60 -33.90
N ASP A 488 2.98 -5.80 -35.20
CA ASP A 488 3.94 -6.78 -35.72
C ASP A 488 3.71 -8.18 -35.14
N THR A 489 4.74 -8.80 -34.57
CA THR A 489 4.64 -10.13 -33.95
C THR A 489 3.70 -10.17 -32.74
N LYS A 490 3.37 -9.02 -32.13
CA LYS A 490 2.40 -8.91 -31.03
C LYS A 490 0.96 -8.78 -31.53
N ASP A 491 0.71 -8.65 -32.83
CA ASP A 491 -0.66 -8.58 -33.37
C ASP A 491 -1.47 -9.85 -33.08
N ILE A 492 -0.80 -10.99 -32.84
CA ILE A 492 -1.45 -12.22 -32.36
C ILE A 492 -2.33 -11.97 -31.14
N TYR A 493 -1.95 -11.09 -30.20
CA TYR A 493 -2.75 -10.80 -29.03
C TYR A 493 -4.06 -10.07 -29.39
N ARG A 494 -4.02 -9.19 -30.41
CA ARG A 494 -5.22 -8.54 -30.93
C ARG A 494 -6.11 -9.53 -31.69
N GLN A 495 -5.51 -10.35 -32.56
CA GLN A 495 -6.21 -11.38 -33.33
C GLN A 495 -6.94 -12.37 -32.43
N ARG A 496 -6.24 -12.90 -31.41
CA ARG A 496 -6.80 -13.88 -30.48
C ARG A 496 -7.84 -13.27 -29.54
N SER A 497 -7.69 -12.00 -29.15
CA SER A 497 -8.70 -11.27 -28.39
C SER A 497 -9.99 -11.11 -29.18
N ARG A 498 -9.90 -10.72 -30.46
CA ARG A 498 -11.06 -10.69 -31.38
C ARG A 498 -11.71 -12.06 -31.52
N ALA A 499 -10.90 -13.11 -31.74
CA ALA A 499 -11.39 -14.48 -31.91
C ALA A 499 -12.14 -14.98 -30.66
N LEU A 500 -11.66 -14.64 -29.46
CA LEU A 500 -12.30 -15.00 -28.20
C LEU A 500 -13.70 -14.36 -28.07
N VAL A 501 -13.83 -13.08 -28.41
CA VAL A 501 -15.12 -12.37 -28.38
C VAL A 501 -16.05 -12.88 -29.48
N GLN A 502 -15.54 -13.10 -30.70
CA GLN A 502 -16.35 -13.63 -31.81
C GLN A 502 -16.88 -15.03 -31.52
N ALA A 503 -16.10 -15.89 -30.85
CA ALA A 503 -16.55 -17.23 -30.48
C ALA A 503 -17.69 -17.20 -29.45
N GLN A 504 -17.70 -16.21 -28.54
CA GLN A 504 -18.78 -16.01 -27.57
C GLN A 504 -20.02 -15.34 -28.19
N HIS A 505 -19.81 -14.54 -29.24
CA HIS A 505 -20.86 -13.79 -29.93
C HIS A 505 -20.74 -13.91 -31.46
N PRO A 506 -21.11 -15.06 -32.06
CA PRO A 506 -20.88 -15.34 -33.49
C PRO A 506 -21.52 -14.35 -34.46
N GLU A 507 -22.65 -13.77 -34.06
CA GLU A 507 -23.47 -12.86 -34.88
C GLU A 507 -23.03 -11.39 -34.79
N TRP A 508 -22.05 -11.05 -33.94
CA TRP A 508 -21.64 -9.65 -33.75
C TRP A 508 -20.83 -9.11 -34.94
N PRO A 509 -21.03 -7.84 -35.33
CA PRO A 509 -20.24 -7.20 -36.38
C PRO A 509 -18.81 -6.95 -35.93
N ALA A 510 -17.87 -6.95 -36.89
CA ALA A 510 -16.44 -6.84 -36.62
C ALA A 510 -16.04 -5.57 -35.83
N SER A 511 -16.73 -4.45 -36.04
CA SER A 511 -16.48 -3.20 -35.29
C SER A 511 -16.82 -3.32 -33.80
N GLN A 512 -17.90 -4.03 -33.47
CA GLN A 512 -18.30 -4.28 -32.09
C GLN A 512 -17.35 -5.28 -31.42
N VAL A 513 -16.93 -6.32 -32.15
CA VAL A 513 -15.95 -7.30 -31.69
C VAL A 513 -14.60 -6.64 -31.40
N GLU A 514 -14.12 -5.75 -32.27
CA GLU A 514 -12.87 -5.00 -32.05
C GLU A 514 -12.93 -4.14 -30.79
N ALA A 515 -14.01 -3.36 -30.61
CA ALA A 515 -14.15 -2.49 -29.45
C ALA A 515 -14.18 -3.28 -28.13
N VAL A 516 -14.96 -4.36 -28.07
CA VAL A 516 -15.07 -5.20 -26.87
C VAL A 516 -13.78 -5.98 -26.61
N ALA A 517 -13.11 -6.50 -27.65
CA ALA A 517 -11.82 -7.17 -27.51
C ALA A 517 -10.74 -6.22 -26.97
N GLN A 518 -10.72 -4.98 -27.47
CA GLN A 518 -9.81 -3.94 -26.98
C GLN A 518 -10.07 -3.63 -25.49
N ASP A 519 -11.32 -3.44 -25.09
CA ASP A 519 -11.67 -3.11 -23.70
C ASP A 519 -11.37 -4.28 -22.74
N GLN A 520 -11.74 -5.51 -23.11
CA GLN A 520 -11.43 -6.70 -22.31
C GLN A 520 -9.92 -6.90 -22.16
N PHE A 521 -9.16 -6.77 -23.25
CA PHE A 521 -7.71 -6.93 -23.23
C PHE A 521 -7.04 -5.87 -22.36
N GLN A 522 -7.33 -4.58 -22.57
CA GLN A 522 -6.69 -3.51 -21.79
C GLN A 522 -7.11 -3.53 -20.32
N GLY A 523 -8.38 -3.85 -20.03
CA GLY A 523 -8.89 -4.01 -18.68
C GLY A 523 -8.16 -5.13 -17.93
N ALA A 524 -8.03 -6.30 -18.56
CA ALA A 524 -7.30 -7.41 -17.99
C ALA A 524 -5.80 -7.13 -17.90
N ALA A 525 -5.14 -6.65 -18.96
CA ALA A 525 -3.72 -6.32 -18.95
C ALA A 525 -3.36 -5.33 -17.83
N ARG A 526 -4.22 -4.34 -17.58
CA ARG A 526 -4.11 -3.42 -16.43
C ARG A 526 -4.22 -4.16 -15.10
N ALA A 527 -5.25 -5.00 -14.93
CA ALA A 527 -5.46 -5.73 -13.68
C ALA A 527 -4.27 -6.65 -13.35
N TRP A 528 -3.72 -7.33 -14.36
CA TRP A 528 -2.54 -8.17 -14.25
C TRP A 528 -1.31 -7.35 -13.85
N MET A 529 -0.88 -6.39 -14.68
CA MET A 529 0.35 -5.63 -14.41
C MET A 529 0.28 -4.81 -13.11
N ALA A 530 -0.86 -4.16 -12.83
CA ALA A 530 -1.04 -3.40 -11.61
C ALA A 530 -1.11 -4.29 -10.38
N GLY A 531 -1.82 -5.42 -10.46
CA GLY A 531 -1.94 -6.39 -9.37
C GLY A 531 -0.60 -7.01 -9.00
N THR A 532 0.22 -7.39 -9.99
CA THR A 532 1.57 -7.94 -9.77
C THR A 532 2.49 -6.91 -9.10
N LEU A 533 2.51 -5.65 -9.56
CA LEU A 533 3.31 -4.59 -8.91
C LEU A 533 2.82 -4.29 -7.49
N GLN A 534 1.50 -4.23 -7.31
CA GLN A 534 0.90 -3.98 -6.00
C GLN A 534 1.25 -5.09 -5.01
N LEU A 535 1.18 -6.36 -5.43
CA LEU A 535 1.58 -7.50 -4.61
C LEU A 535 3.09 -7.50 -4.33
N GLY A 536 3.92 -7.20 -5.35
CA GLY A 536 5.35 -7.01 -5.19
C GLY A 536 5.69 -5.99 -4.10
N ARG A 537 5.07 -4.81 -4.18
CA ARG A 537 5.22 -3.75 -3.18
C ARG A 537 4.66 -4.12 -1.82
N ALA A 538 3.57 -4.88 -1.76
CA ALA A 538 3.03 -5.33 -0.48
C ALA A 538 4.01 -6.27 0.23
N LEU A 539 4.66 -7.16 -0.52
CA LEU A 539 5.61 -8.13 0.05
C LEU A 539 6.98 -7.52 0.31
N ARG A 540 7.48 -6.66 -0.60
CA ARG A 540 8.80 -6.01 -0.51
C ARG A 540 8.62 -4.49 -0.69
N PRO A 541 8.17 -3.77 0.36
CA PRO A 541 7.76 -2.37 0.26
C PRO A 541 8.90 -1.40 -0.06
N ARG A 542 10.14 -1.77 0.29
CA ARG A 542 11.34 -1.00 -0.04
C ARG A 542 11.94 -1.35 -1.40
N GLY A 543 11.46 -2.41 -2.05
CA GLY A 543 11.93 -2.84 -3.36
C GLY A 543 11.56 -1.83 -4.45
N LEU A 544 12.49 -1.59 -5.37
CA LEU A 544 12.29 -0.66 -6.47
C LEU A 544 11.58 -1.37 -7.63
N TRP A 545 10.30 -1.66 -7.42
CA TRP A 545 9.44 -2.38 -8.37
C TRP A 545 9.18 -1.59 -9.65
N GLY A 546 9.37 -2.24 -10.80
CA GLY A 546 9.03 -1.69 -12.10
C GLY A 546 9.13 -2.73 -13.20
N PHE A 547 8.48 -2.46 -14.34
CA PHE A 547 8.60 -3.30 -15.52
C PHE A 547 9.76 -2.84 -16.39
N TYR A 548 10.56 -3.78 -16.86
CA TYR A 548 11.57 -3.54 -17.89
C TYR A 548 10.90 -3.02 -19.18
N GLY A 549 11.56 -2.07 -19.83
CA GLY A 549 11.11 -1.48 -21.11
C GLY A 549 10.03 -0.41 -20.97
N PHE A 550 9.69 0.04 -19.76
CA PHE A 550 8.64 1.04 -19.53
C PHE A 550 9.16 2.34 -18.88
N PRO A 551 8.73 3.53 -19.37
CA PRO A 551 7.95 3.73 -20.59
C PRO A 551 8.76 3.46 -21.86
N GLU A 552 8.03 3.26 -22.95
CA GLU A 552 8.57 3.14 -24.29
C GLU A 552 8.24 4.43 -25.08
N CYS A 553 9.20 4.91 -25.88
CA CYS A 553 9.11 6.14 -26.66
C CYS A 553 8.82 5.88 -28.14
N TYR A 554 9.15 4.68 -28.64
CA TYR A 554 8.97 4.26 -30.04
C TYR A 554 9.55 5.23 -31.09
N ASN A 555 10.65 5.91 -30.75
CA ASN A 555 11.38 6.87 -31.59
C ASN A 555 12.38 6.18 -32.53
N TYR A 556 11.93 5.16 -33.26
CA TYR A 556 12.74 4.29 -34.13
C TYR A 556 12.78 4.71 -35.60
N ASP A 557 12.24 5.88 -35.94
CA ASP A 557 12.14 6.43 -37.30
C ASP A 557 13.49 7.01 -37.79
N PHE A 558 14.58 6.28 -37.57
CA PHE A 558 15.96 6.72 -37.83
C PHE A 558 16.23 7.12 -39.29
N LEU A 559 15.51 6.52 -40.23
CA LEU A 559 15.63 6.82 -41.66
C LEU A 559 14.92 8.12 -42.08
N SER A 560 14.16 8.74 -41.17
CA SER A 560 13.55 10.05 -41.40
C SER A 560 14.65 11.10 -41.59
N PRO A 561 14.58 11.93 -42.65
CA PRO A 561 15.55 13.01 -42.87
C PRO A 561 15.50 14.07 -41.76
N ASN A 562 14.35 14.21 -41.09
CA ASN A 562 14.15 15.15 -39.96
C ASN A 562 14.07 14.42 -38.61
N TYR A 563 14.86 13.35 -38.43
CA TYR A 563 14.88 12.61 -37.17
C TYR A 563 15.29 13.52 -36.00
N THR A 564 14.37 13.76 -35.06
CA THR A 564 14.60 14.57 -33.86
C THR A 564 14.85 13.71 -32.61
N GLY A 565 14.56 12.41 -32.69
CA GLY A 565 14.51 11.49 -31.57
C GLY A 565 13.28 11.65 -30.67
N GLU A 566 12.40 12.63 -30.91
CA GLU A 566 11.19 12.81 -30.10
C GLU A 566 10.26 11.60 -30.17
N CYS A 567 9.61 11.28 -29.05
CA CYS A 567 8.56 10.27 -29.04
C CYS A 567 7.40 10.77 -29.92
N PRO A 568 6.91 9.98 -30.89
CA PRO A 568 5.80 10.41 -31.75
C PRO A 568 4.57 10.84 -30.92
N ALA A 569 3.84 11.87 -31.37
CA ALA A 569 2.80 12.51 -30.56
C ALA A 569 1.72 11.53 -30.06
N GLY A 570 1.32 10.55 -30.89
CA GLY A 570 0.38 9.51 -30.50
C GLY A 570 0.90 8.60 -29.38
N ILE A 571 2.21 8.39 -29.28
CA ILE A 571 2.84 7.53 -28.27
C ILE A 571 2.76 8.17 -26.88
N ARG A 572 3.08 9.46 -26.78
CA ARG A 572 3.01 10.20 -25.51
C ARG A 572 1.60 10.18 -24.92
N ALA A 573 0.58 10.35 -25.77
CA ALA A 573 -0.82 10.26 -25.36
C ALA A 573 -1.21 8.86 -24.86
N GLN A 574 -0.66 7.78 -25.44
CA GLN A 574 -0.88 6.42 -24.94
C GLN A 574 -0.16 6.19 -23.60
N ASN A 575 1.06 6.72 -23.44
CA ASN A 575 1.78 6.68 -22.16
C ASN A 575 1.05 7.47 -21.06
N ASP A 576 0.36 8.56 -21.39
CA ASP A 576 -0.48 9.29 -20.44
C ASP A 576 -1.64 8.42 -19.91
N GLN A 577 -2.19 7.55 -20.75
CA GLN A 577 -3.23 6.59 -20.34
C GLN A 577 -2.69 5.43 -19.47
N LEU A 578 -1.37 5.31 -19.34
CA LEU A 578 -0.71 4.37 -18.42
C LEU A 578 -0.39 5.01 -17.07
N GLY A 579 -1.02 6.13 -16.70
CA GLY A 579 -0.90 6.76 -15.37
C GLY A 579 -1.04 5.77 -14.19
N TRP A 580 -1.89 4.75 -14.36
CA TRP A 580 -2.06 3.68 -13.38
C TRP A 580 -0.82 2.79 -13.21
N LEU A 581 0.00 2.61 -14.24
CA LEU A 581 1.23 1.83 -14.19
C LEU A 581 2.31 2.64 -13.45
N TRP A 582 2.49 3.90 -13.84
CA TRP A 582 3.45 4.82 -13.24
C TRP A 582 3.19 5.02 -11.75
N GLY A 583 1.91 5.19 -11.36
CA GLY A 583 1.50 5.34 -9.96
C GLY A 583 1.70 4.07 -9.13
N GLN A 584 1.77 2.90 -9.77
CA GLN A 584 2.04 1.64 -9.09
C GLN A 584 3.54 1.30 -9.02
N SER A 585 4.37 1.84 -9.90
CA SER A 585 5.82 1.67 -9.90
C SER A 585 6.52 2.33 -8.70
N ARG A 586 7.72 1.84 -8.40
CA ARG A 586 8.71 2.42 -7.47
C ARG A 586 10.04 2.74 -8.14
N ALA A 587 10.24 2.31 -9.39
CA ALA A 587 11.25 2.80 -10.32
C ALA A 587 10.76 2.60 -11.77
N LEU A 588 11.34 3.35 -12.70
CA LEU A 588 11.12 3.18 -14.15
C LEU A 588 12.39 2.63 -14.80
N TYR A 589 12.22 1.65 -15.68
CA TYR A 589 13.29 0.92 -16.34
C TYR A 589 13.16 1.01 -17.87
N PRO A 590 13.24 2.20 -18.47
CA PRO A 590 13.17 2.34 -19.92
C PRO A 590 14.38 1.63 -20.56
N SER A 591 14.16 0.86 -21.63
CA SER A 591 15.28 0.34 -22.42
C SER A 591 15.83 1.46 -23.29
N ILE A 592 17.14 1.61 -23.35
CA ILE A 592 17.82 2.53 -24.28
C ILE A 592 18.85 1.77 -25.12
N TYR A 593 18.62 0.48 -25.35
CA TYR A 593 19.43 -0.32 -26.27
C TYR A 593 19.47 0.35 -27.63
N MET A 594 20.66 0.43 -28.20
CA MET A 594 20.93 1.16 -29.43
C MET A 594 20.90 0.20 -30.62
N PRO A 595 19.92 0.29 -31.52
CA PRO A 595 19.88 -0.59 -32.69
C PRO A 595 21.13 -0.43 -33.56
N ALA A 596 21.57 -1.51 -34.21
CA ALA A 596 22.75 -1.49 -35.10
C ALA A 596 22.70 -0.39 -36.18
N VAL A 597 21.50 0.00 -36.63
CA VAL A 597 21.32 1.08 -37.63
C VAL A 597 21.74 2.47 -37.13
N LEU A 598 21.99 2.64 -35.82
CA LEU A 598 22.51 3.89 -35.26
C LEU A 598 24.04 4.00 -35.36
N GLU A 599 24.74 2.90 -35.60
CA GLU A 599 26.20 2.85 -35.65
C GLU A 599 26.75 3.85 -36.68
N GLY A 600 27.54 4.81 -36.20
CA GLY A 600 28.18 5.84 -37.05
C GLY A 600 27.23 6.93 -37.58
N THR A 601 25.99 7.01 -37.11
CA THR A 601 24.99 7.97 -37.64
C THR A 601 24.92 9.32 -36.92
N GLY A 602 25.44 9.42 -35.69
CA GLY A 602 25.31 10.60 -34.83
C GLY A 602 23.90 10.85 -34.28
N LYS A 603 22.97 9.90 -34.44
CA LYS A 603 21.56 10.03 -33.99
C LYS A 603 21.31 9.47 -32.58
N SER A 604 22.26 8.72 -32.05
CA SER A 604 22.19 7.99 -30.78
C SER A 604 21.86 8.87 -29.57
N GLN A 605 22.49 10.05 -29.45
CA GLN A 605 22.22 10.95 -28.33
C GLN A 605 20.77 11.43 -28.33
N MET A 606 20.21 11.77 -29.50
CA MET A 606 18.82 12.20 -29.62
C MET A 606 17.85 11.06 -29.30
N TYR A 607 18.17 9.85 -29.75
CA TYR A 607 17.41 8.63 -29.44
C TYR A 607 17.34 8.39 -27.93
N VAL A 608 18.48 8.35 -27.24
CA VAL A 608 18.53 8.12 -25.79
C VAL A 608 17.88 9.27 -25.03
N ARG A 609 18.17 10.52 -25.42
CA ARG A 609 17.71 11.72 -24.71
C ARG A 609 16.20 11.70 -24.48
N HIS A 610 15.44 11.42 -25.52
CA HIS A 610 13.98 11.47 -25.45
C HIS A 610 13.37 10.26 -24.74
N ARG A 611 14.05 9.12 -24.73
CA ARG A 611 13.60 7.93 -23.98
C ARG A 611 13.73 8.14 -22.47
N VAL A 612 14.89 8.64 -22.04
CA VAL A 612 15.11 9.02 -20.64
C VAL A 612 14.21 10.19 -20.26
N GLY A 613 14.06 11.18 -21.15
CA GLY A 613 13.17 12.32 -20.95
C GLY A 613 11.70 11.92 -20.80
N GLU A 614 11.23 10.95 -21.57
CA GLU A 614 9.85 10.43 -21.46
C GLU A 614 9.62 9.72 -20.12
N ALA A 615 10.60 8.97 -19.60
CA ALA A 615 10.52 8.38 -18.27
C ALA A 615 10.34 9.45 -17.18
N PHE A 616 11.09 10.55 -17.23
CA PHE A 616 10.88 11.66 -16.31
C PHE A 616 9.55 12.37 -16.52
N ARG A 617 9.11 12.54 -17.78
CA ARG A 617 7.84 13.20 -18.09
C ARG A 617 6.67 12.43 -17.50
N VAL A 618 6.61 11.11 -17.66
CA VAL A 618 5.52 10.28 -17.12
C VAL A 618 5.58 10.20 -15.59
N ALA A 619 6.77 10.19 -14.99
CA ALA A 619 6.93 10.24 -13.53
C ALA A 619 6.35 11.54 -12.93
N VAL A 620 6.64 12.70 -13.56
CA VAL A 620 6.08 13.99 -13.15
C VAL A 620 4.56 14.03 -13.36
N ALA A 621 4.07 13.56 -14.50
CA ALA A 621 2.64 13.50 -14.80
C ALA A 621 1.86 12.62 -13.80
N ALA A 622 2.49 11.56 -13.30
CA ALA A 622 1.95 10.67 -12.26
C ALA A 622 2.06 11.23 -10.83
N ARG A 623 2.45 12.51 -10.66
CA ARG A 623 2.70 13.16 -9.35
C ARG A 623 3.78 12.47 -8.51
N ALA A 624 4.70 11.77 -9.15
CA ALA A 624 5.85 11.14 -8.53
C ALA A 624 7.16 11.70 -9.12
N PRO A 625 7.45 13.01 -8.97
CA PRO A 625 8.62 13.64 -9.59
C PRO A 625 9.94 13.07 -9.10
N ASN A 626 9.95 12.36 -7.96
CA ASN A 626 11.12 11.73 -7.36
C ASN A 626 11.28 10.24 -7.72
N LEU A 627 10.43 9.70 -8.61
CA LEU A 627 10.54 8.30 -9.02
C LEU A 627 11.93 8.03 -9.63
N PRO A 628 12.70 7.05 -9.12
CA PRO A 628 13.98 6.68 -9.71
C PRO A 628 13.80 6.19 -11.16
N VAL A 629 14.64 6.73 -12.06
CA VAL A 629 14.73 6.28 -13.45
C VAL A 629 16.08 5.60 -13.62
N LEU A 630 16.07 4.33 -14.03
CA LEU A 630 17.25 3.51 -14.24
C LEU A 630 17.19 2.87 -15.63
N PRO A 631 17.68 3.56 -16.68
CA PRO A 631 17.64 3.02 -18.03
C PRO A 631 18.45 1.72 -18.15
N TYR A 632 17.92 0.78 -18.92
CA TYR A 632 18.62 -0.43 -19.33
C TYR A 632 19.48 -0.15 -20.55
N VAL A 633 20.77 -0.50 -20.47
CA VAL A 633 21.77 -0.23 -21.50
C VAL A 633 22.53 -1.52 -21.81
N GLN A 634 22.93 -1.70 -23.08
CA GLN A 634 23.88 -2.72 -23.50
C GLN A 634 25.24 -2.09 -23.76
N ILE A 635 26.30 -2.88 -23.67
CA ILE A 635 27.66 -2.47 -24.08
C ILE A 635 27.92 -2.72 -25.57
N PHE A 636 26.93 -3.27 -26.27
CA PHE A 636 26.93 -3.56 -27.69
C PHE A 636 25.78 -2.81 -28.37
N TYR A 637 25.88 -2.59 -29.68
CA TYR A 637 24.68 -2.33 -30.47
C TYR A 637 23.75 -3.55 -30.41
N ASP A 638 22.45 -3.31 -30.30
CA ASP A 638 21.44 -4.33 -30.06
C ASP A 638 21.46 -5.43 -31.14
N MET A 639 21.39 -6.68 -30.69
CA MET A 639 21.51 -7.89 -31.52
C MET A 639 22.84 -8.01 -32.30
N THR A 640 23.94 -7.41 -31.82
CA THR A 640 25.27 -7.53 -32.42
C THR A 640 26.35 -7.92 -31.40
N ASN A 641 27.57 -8.12 -31.87
CA ASN A 641 28.79 -8.19 -31.07
C ASN A 641 29.68 -6.95 -31.23
N HIS A 642 29.15 -5.86 -31.80
CA HIS A 642 29.87 -4.60 -31.99
C HIS A 642 29.79 -3.78 -30.71
N PHE A 643 30.93 -3.61 -30.02
CA PHE A 643 30.99 -2.80 -28.81
C PHE A 643 30.65 -1.34 -29.12
N LEU A 644 29.96 -0.69 -28.19
CA LEU A 644 29.72 0.75 -28.28
C LEU A 644 31.08 1.49 -28.18
N PRO A 645 31.40 2.43 -29.07
CA PRO A 645 32.56 3.28 -28.89
C PRO A 645 32.35 4.25 -27.72
N LEU A 646 33.42 4.88 -27.24
CA LEU A 646 33.38 5.86 -26.14
C LEU A 646 32.30 6.94 -26.35
N ASP A 647 32.21 7.47 -27.56
CA ASP A 647 31.22 8.47 -27.96
C ASP A 647 29.78 7.98 -27.69
N GLU A 648 29.50 6.69 -27.90
CA GLU A 648 28.18 6.13 -27.67
C GLU A 648 27.92 5.78 -26.20
N LEU A 649 28.96 5.54 -25.41
CA LEU A 649 28.84 5.53 -23.95
C LEU A 649 28.48 6.92 -23.40
N GLU A 650 29.06 7.98 -23.95
CA GLU A 650 28.70 9.37 -23.63
C GLU A 650 27.24 9.68 -24.03
N HIS A 651 26.82 9.24 -25.21
CA HIS A 651 25.45 9.44 -25.71
C HIS A 651 24.39 8.58 -25.01
N SER A 652 24.78 7.53 -24.27
CA SER A 652 23.88 6.64 -23.55
C SER A 652 23.94 6.84 -22.04
N LEU A 653 25.03 6.40 -21.40
CA LEU A 653 25.25 6.49 -19.95
C LEU A 653 25.46 7.94 -19.52
N GLY A 654 26.28 8.69 -20.25
CA GLY A 654 26.53 10.10 -19.97
C GLY A 654 25.26 10.95 -20.10
N GLU A 655 24.49 10.73 -21.17
CA GLU A 655 23.20 11.38 -21.39
C GLU A 655 22.20 11.07 -20.26
N SER A 656 22.16 9.81 -19.80
CA SER A 656 21.30 9.39 -18.68
C SER A 656 21.67 10.11 -17.38
N ALA A 657 22.96 10.15 -17.04
CA ALA A 657 23.47 10.84 -15.84
C ALA A 657 23.15 12.34 -15.88
N ALA A 658 23.37 12.98 -17.03
CA ALA A 658 23.15 14.42 -17.20
C ALA A 658 21.66 14.84 -17.09
N GLN A 659 20.71 13.92 -17.37
CA GLN A 659 19.28 14.17 -17.12
C GLN A 659 18.86 13.91 -15.65
N GLY A 660 19.76 13.41 -14.81
CA GLY A 660 19.49 13.11 -13.40
C GLY A 660 18.92 11.71 -13.16
N ALA A 661 19.19 10.74 -14.06
CA ALA A 661 18.86 9.33 -13.81
C ALA A 661 19.46 8.88 -12.47
N ALA A 662 18.78 7.94 -11.80
CA ALA A 662 19.25 7.39 -10.53
C ALA A 662 20.44 6.46 -10.73
N GLY A 663 20.54 5.93 -11.94
CA GLY A 663 21.58 5.01 -12.32
C GLY A 663 21.29 4.44 -13.69
N VAL A 664 22.04 3.41 -14.04
CA VAL A 664 21.85 2.59 -15.24
C VAL A 664 22.04 1.13 -14.90
N VAL A 665 21.30 0.27 -15.60
CA VAL A 665 21.49 -1.18 -15.56
C VAL A 665 22.17 -1.61 -16.85
N LEU A 666 23.41 -2.08 -16.73
CA LEU A 666 24.18 -2.61 -17.85
C LEU A 666 23.84 -4.09 -17.98
N TRP A 667 23.03 -4.43 -18.97
CA TRP A 667 22.67 -5.80 -19.28
C TRP A 667 23.54 -6.35 -20.41
N VAL A 668 24.04 -7.56 -20.25
CA VAL A 668 24.79 -8.27 -21.30
C VAL A 668 24.15 -9.64 -21.51
N SER A 669 23.81 -9.93 -22.77
CA SER A 669 23.21 -11.20 -23.13
C SER A 669 24.14 -12.37 -22.82
N TRP A 670 23.55 -13.51 -22.45
CA TRP A 670 24.27 -14.77 -22.25
C TRP A 670 25.03 -15.21 -23.52
N GLU A 671 24.55 -14.81 -24.70
CA GLU A 671 25.20 -15.10 -25.98
C GLU A 671 26.58 -14.43 -26.07
N ASN A 672 26.71 -13.20 -25.54
CA ASN A 672 27.95 -12.44 -25.54
C ASN A 672 28.94 -12.91 -24.46
N THR A 673 28.52 -13.67 -23.44
CA THR A 673 29.41 -14.25 -22.41
C THR A 673 29.65 -15.75 -22.61
N ARG A 674 29.28 -16.31 -23.77
CA ARG A 674 29.29 -17.77 -23.99
C ARG A 674 30.69 -18.33 -24.27
N THR A 675 31.46 -17.67 -25.14
CA THR A 675 32.76 -18.16 -25.63
C THR A 675 33.93 -17.48 -24.94
N LYS A 676 35.10 -18.13 -24.92
CA LYS A 676 36.32 -17.56 -24.34
C LYS A 676 36.72 -16.27 -25.04
N GLU A 677 36.59 -16.22 -26.36
CA GLU A 677 36.91 -15.03 -27.18
C GLU A 677 36.02 -13.85 -26.81
N SER A 678 34.71 -14.10 -26.64
CA SER A 678 33.76 -13.04 -26.28
C SER A 678 34.02 -12.54 -24.85
N CYS A 679 34.28 -13.44 -23.91
CA CYS A 679 34.67 -13.09 -22.54
C CYS A 679 35.97 -12.26 -22.52
N GLN A 680 36.97 -12.64 -23.31
CA GLN A 680 38.25 -11.92 -23.39
C GLN A 680 38.07 -10.53 -24.00
N ALA A 681 37.25 -10.40 -25.04
CA ALA A 681 36.93 -9.11 -25.63
C ALA A 681 36.15 -8.20 -24.66
N ILE A 682 35.23 -8.76 -23.86
CA ILE A 682 34.53 -8.02 -22.80
C ILE A 682 35.53 -7.56 -21.74
N LYS A 683 36.46 -8.42 -21.30
CA LYS A 683 37.52 -8.05 -20.36
C LYS A 683 38.32 -6.86 -20.87
N GLU A 684 38.83 -6.94 -22.10
CA GLU A 684 39.62 -5.86 -22.70
C GLU A 684 38.83 -4.57 -22.85
N TYR A 685 37.56 -4.66 -23.24
CA TYR A 685 36.67 -3.50 -23.36
C TYR A 685 36.38 -2.85 -22.00
N VAL A 686 36.20 -3.65 -20.94
CA VAL A 686 36.05 -3.16 -19.56
C VAL A 686 37.33 -2.48 -19.08
N ASP A 687 38.49 -3.10 -19.29
CA ASP A 687 39.79 -2.58 -18.84
C ASP A 687 40.17 -1.27 -19.57
N THR A 688 39.84 -1.14 -20.86
CA THR A 688 40.32 -0.03 -21.71
C THR A 688 39.31 1.11 -21.91
N THR A 689 38.01 0.81 -21.91
CA THR A 689 36.98 1.77 -22.36
C THR A 689 35.88 1.95 -21.32
N LEU A 690 35.15 0.87 -20.99
CA LEU A 690 33.97 0.97 -20.14
C LEU A 690 34.32 1.30 -18.68
N GLY A 691 35.31 0.61 -18.09
CA GLY A 691 35.71 0.85 -16.70
C GLY A 691 36.16 2.29 -16.45
N PRO A 692 37.12 2.84 -17.24
CA PRO A 692 37.49 4.25 -17.15
C PRO A 692 36.31 5.20 -17.31
N PHE A 693 35.39 4.92 -18.25
CA PHE A 693 34.21 5.74 -18.45
C PHE A 693 33.22 5.69 -17.27
N ILE A 694 32.96 4.52 -16.69
CA ILE A 694 32.10 4.36 -15.51
C ILE A 694 32.67 5.16 -14.34
N LEU A 695 33.98 5.07 -14.09
CA LEU A 695 34.62 5.85 -13.03
C LEU A 695 34.52 7.36 -13.31
N ASN A 696 34.68 7.77 -14.58
CA ASN A 696 34.55 9.16 -15.01
C ASN A 696 33.15 9.71 -14.71
N VAL A 697 32.09 9.09 -15.25
CA VAL A 697 30.72 9.61 -15.13
C VAL A 697 30.18 9.55 -13.70
N THR A 698 30.49 8.50 -12.94
CA THR A 698 30.03 8.36 -11.54
C THR A 698 30.67 9.41 -10.63
N ASN A 699 31.98 9.68 -10.81
CA ASN A 699 32.66 10.72 -10.04
C ASN A 699 32.28 12.13 -10.51
N GLY A 700 32.07 12.35 -11.81
CA GLY A 700 31.55 13.62 -12.33
C GLY A 700 30.19 13.97 -11.70
N ALA A 701 29.28 13.01 -11.65
CA ALA A 701 27.97 13.17 -10.99
C ALA A 701 28.10 13.42 -9.47
N LEU A 702 28.98 12.69 -8.78
CA LEU A 702 29.24 12.85 -7.35
C LEU A 702 29.81 14.22 -7.00
N LEU A 703 30.87 14.63 -7.70
CA LEU A 703 31.53 15.92 -7.50
C LEU A 703 30.56 17.08 -7.78
N CYS A 704 29.75 16.99 -8.84
CA CYS A 704 28.73 17.99 -9.11
C CYS A 704 27.66 18.04 -8.01
N SER A 705 27.18 16.89 -7.52
CA SER A 705 26.22 16.83 -6.42
C SER A 705 26.75 17.55 -5.17
N HIS A 706 28.02 17.32 -4.80
CA HIS A 706 28.63 18.01 -3.67
C HIS A 706 28.89 19.50 -3.93
N ALA A 707 29.46 19.84 -5.07
CA ALA A 707 29.88 21.20 -5.38
C ALA A 707 28.71 22.15 -5.65
N LEU A 708 27.64 21.67 -6.29
CA LEU A 708 26.50 22.47 -6.73
C LEU A 708 25.25 22.26 -5.88
N CYS A 709 25.00 21.03 -5.43
CA CYS A 709 23.74 20.64 -4.78
C CYS A 709 23.91 20.29 -3.30
N SER A 710 24.98 20.79 -2.66
CA SER A 710 25.28 20.57 -1.23
C SER A 710 25.38 19.08 -0.82
N GLY A 711 25.55 18.16 -1.77
CA GLY A 711 25.48 16.71 -1.54
C GLY A 711 24.05 16.17 -1.30
N HIS A 712 23.03 17.00 -1.54
CA HIS A 712 21.63 16.72 -1.23
C HIS A 712 20.71 16.78 -2.46
N GLY A 713 21.29 16.60 -3.65
CA GLY A 713 20.56 16.50 -4.90
C GLY A 713 21.41 16.03 -6.05
N ARG A 714 20.78 15.74 -7.19
CA ARG A 714 21.46 15.42 -8.45
C ARG A 714 21.62 16.67 -9.29
N CYS A 715 22.75 16.78 -9.98
CA CYS A 715 22.90 17.73 -11.06
C CYS A 715 22.08 17.28 -12.26
N VAL A 716 21.32 18.20 -12.83
CA VAL A 716 20.49 18.02 -14.01
C VAL A 716 20.81 19.13 -15.00
N ARG A 717 21.02 18.74 -16.26
CA ARG A 717 21.38 19.64 -17.35
C ARG A 717 20.38 20.78 -17.49
N ARG A 718 20.88 22.01 -17.70
CA ARG A 718 20.04 23.17 -18.03
C ARG A 718 19.62 23.13 -19.50
N PRO A 719 18.40 23.59 -19.83
CA PRO A 719 17.94 23.63 -21.23
C PRO A 719 18.86 24.40 -22.18
N GLY A 720 19.57 25.43 -21.69
CA GLY A 720 20.52 26.22 -22.49
C GLY A 720 21.83 25.50 -22.86
N HIS A 721 22.11 24.33 -22.27
CA HIS A 721 23.33 23.56 -22.51
C HIS A 721 22.99 22.12 -22.90
N PRO A 722 22.28 21.88 -24.02
CA PRO A 722 21.67 20.59 -24.35
C PRO A 722 22.67 19.44 -24.54
N LYS A 723 23.96 19.71 -24.68
CA LYS A 723 25.03 18.70 -24.87
C LYS A 723 25.91 18.46 -23.62
N ALA A 724 25.71 19.20 -22.53
CA ALA A 724 26.59 19.12 -21.35
C ALA A 724 26.56 17.76 -20.65
N LEU A 725 27.70 17.17 -20.33
CA LEU A 725 27.80 15.87 -19.66
C LEU A 725 28.46 16.01 -18.29
N LEU A 726 28.15 15.09 -17.38
CA LEU A 726 28.78 15.02 -16.06
C LEU A 726 30.05 14.18 -16.13
N ILE A 727 31.07 14.70 -16.81
CA ILE A 727 32.39 14.05 -16.97
C ILE A 727 33.49 14.87 -16.29
N LEU A 728 34.54 14.19 -15.86
CA LEU A 728 35.74 14.76 -15.28
C LEU A 728 36.58 15.45 -16.35
N ASN A 729 37.08 16.64 -16.03
CA ASN A 729 38.02 17.36 -16.88
C ASN A 729 39.39 16.65 -16.87
N PRO A 730 39.93 16.21 -18.03
CA PRO A 730 41.22 15.53 -18.10
C PRO A 730 42.41 16.43 -17.72
N ALA A 731 42.25 17.76 -17.71
CA ALA A 731 43.26 18.68 -17.18
C ALA A 731 43.31 18.69 -15.64
N SER A 732 42.20 18.33 -14.98
CA SER A 732 42.06 18.35 -13.52
C SER A 732 42.19 16.97 -12.88
N PHE A 733 41.92 15.91 -13.65
CA PHE A 733 41.86 14.53 -13.16
C PHE A 733 42.57 13.55 -14.10
N SER A 734 43.17 12.52 -13.51
CA SER A 734 43.75 11.37 -14.21
C SER A 734 43.16 10.08 -13.65
N ILE A 735 42.65 9.23 -14.54
CA ILE A 735 42.22 7.87 -14.23
C ILE A 735 43.37 6.92 -14.59
N GLN A 736 43.85 6.12 -13.63
CA GLN A 736 44.98 5.21 -13.81
C GLN A 736 44.66 3.82 -13.28
N LEU A 737 45.07 2.79 -14.03
CA LEU A 737 45.14 1.42 -13.52
C LEU A 737 46.23 1.34 -12.46
N LYS A 738 45.94 0.71 -11.31
CA LYS A 738 46.98 0.47 -10.31
C LYS A 738 47.99 -0.56 -10.84
N PRO A 739 49.31 -0.34 -10.66
CA PRO A 739 50.32 -1.33 -11.01
C PRO A 739 50.02 -2.67 -10.32
N GLY A 740 50.00 -3.77 -11.09
CA GLY A 740 49.70 -5.12 -10.59
C GLY A 740 48.25 -5.60 -10.75
N GLY A 741 47.40 -4.88 -11.49
CA GLY A 741 46.03 -5.33 -11.81
C GLY A 741 45.01 -5.06 -10.71
N GLY A 742 45.24 -4.01 -9.90
CA GLY A 742 44.27 -3.53 -8.92
C GLY A 742 43.22 -2.57 -9.53
N PRO A 743 42.15 -2.24 -8.77
CA PRO A 743 41.06 -1.41 -9.25
C PRO A 743 41.54 -0.03 -9.72
N LEU A 744 40.82 0.54 -10.68
CA LEU A 744 41.06 1.89 -11.20
C LEU A 744 41.13 2.91 -10.06
N SER A 745 42.08 3.84 -10.18
CA SER A 745 42.26 4.94 -9.23
C SER A 745 42.05 6.28 -9.91
N LEU A 746 41.43 7.20 -9.18
CA LEU A 746 41.23 8.58 -9.60
C LEU A 746 42.21 9.49 -8.84
N GLN A 747 43.02 10.24 -9.57
CA GLN A 747 43.91 11.28 -9.04
C GLN A 747 43.49 12.65 -9.54
N GLY A 748 43.71 13.68 -8.73
CA GLY A 748 43.36 15.07 -9.07
C GLY A 748 42.37 15.68 -8.08
N ALA A 749 41.93 16.90 -8.39
CA ALA A 749 40.97 17.64 -7.58
C ALA A 749 40.11 18.55 -8.45
N LEU A 750 38.88 18.79 -8.02
CA LEU A 750 37.93 19.65 -8.75
C LEU A 750 38.39 21.11 -8.68
N SER A 751 38.76 21.69 -9.83
CA SER A 751 39.24 23.08 -9.92
C SER A 751 38.09 24.09 -9.76
N LEU A 752 38.43 25.37 -9.55
CA LEU A 752 37.43 26.45 -9.53
C LEU A 752 36.76 26.65 -10.89
N GLU A 753 37.50 26.43 -11.98
CA GLU A 753 36.99 26.52 -13.35
C GLU A 753 35.97 25.40 -13.62
N ASP A 754 36.27 24.16 -13.20
CA ASP A 754 35.33 23.04 -13.31
C ASP A 754 34.02 23.31 -12.54
N ARG A 755 34.11 23.90 -11.35
CA ARG A 755 32.93 24.28 -10.55
C ARG A 755 32.12 25.37 -11.23
N ALA A 756 32.79 26.38 -11.80
CA ALA A 756 32.12 27.45 -12.53
C ALA A 756 31.37 26.89 -13.75
N GLN A 757 32.01 25.98 -14.50
CA GLN A 757 31.39 25.31 -15.64
C GLN A 757 30.17 24.48 -15.21
N MET A 758 30.29 23.68 -14.15
CA MET A 758 29.16 22.94 -13.58
C MET A 758 27.98 23.84 -13.22
N ALA A 759 28.23 25.03 -12.64
CA ALA A 759 27.18 25.96 -12.28
C ALA A 759 26.47 26.60 -13.49
N VAL A 760 27.20 26.80 -14.60
CA VAL A 760 26.67 27.31 -15.87
C VAL A 760 25.83 26.26 -16.57
N GLU A 761 26.27 25.01 -16.58
CA GLU A 761 25.66 23.92 -17.37
C GLU A 761 24.54 23.18 -16.62
N PHE A 762 24.61 23.09 -15.30
CA PHE A 762 23.72 22.26 -14.49
C PHE A 762 22.92 23.05 -13.44
N LYS A 763 21.80 22.47 -13.03
CA LYS A 763 20.96 22.89 -11.91
C LYS A 763 20.69 21.69 -11.00
N CYS A 764 20.17 21.91 -9.80
CA CYS A 764 19.88 20.82 -8.88
C CYS A 764 18.44 20.30 -9.00
N ARG A 765 18.31 18.97 -8.93
CA ARG A 765 17.08 18.28 -8.54
C ARG A 765 17.33 17.68 -7.16
N CYS A 766 16.71 18.27 -6.14
CA CYS A 766 16.96 17.90 -4.76
C CYS A 766 16.39 16.52 -4.43
N TYR A 767 17.09 15.83 -3.54
CA TYR A 767 16.57 14.63 -2.93
C TYR A 767 15.35 14.96 -2.06
N PRO A 768 14.43 14.01 -1.88
CA PRO A 768 13.32 14.15 -0.95
C PRO A 768 13.82 14.59 0.44
N GLY A 769 13.12 15.54 1.07
CA GLY A 769 13.56 16.15 2.33
C GLY A 769 14.43 17.40 2.17
N TRP A 770 14.82 17.76 0.94
CA TRP A 770 15.64 18.94 0.65
C TRP A 770 14.98 19.86 -0.38
N GLN A 771 15.24 21.16 -0.26
CA GLN A 771 14.66 22.19 -1.11
C GLN A 771 15.64 23.34 -1.42
N GLY A 772 15.22 24.23 -2.32
CA GLY A 772 15.99 25.39 -2.78
C GLY A 772 16.83 25.09 -4.02
N ALA A 773 17.37 26.15 -4.63
CA ALA A 773 18.11 26.05 -5.89
C ALA A 773 19.39 25.18 -5.80
N TRP A 774 19.94 25.04 -4.59
CA TRP A 774 21.19 24.35 -4.28
C TRP A 774 21.03 23.20 -3.28
N CYS A 775 19.78 22.83 -2.94
CA CYS A 775 19.45 21.79 -1.96
C CYS A 775 20.07 21.99 -0.58
N GLY A 776 20.34 23.23 -0.17
CA GLY A 776 20.97 23.55 1.12
C GLY A 776 19.99 23.68 2.29
N GLN A 777 18.69 23.56 2.05
CA GLN A 777 17.64 23.71 3.08
C GLN A 777 16.83 22.43 3.21
N LYS A 778 16.49 22.04 4.44
CA LYS A 778 15.53 20.96 4.68
C LYS A 778 14.12 21.43 4.32
N SER A 779 13.34 20.59 3.64
CA SER A 779 11.94 20.89 3.33
C SER A 779 11.12 20.89 4.62
N MET A 780 10.30 21.92 4.85
CA MET A 780 9.43 22.02 6.02
C MET A 780 8.14 21.23 5.82
N TRP A 781 8.19 19.89 5.80
CA TRP A 781 7.04 19.01 6.04
C TRP A 781 7.53 17.66 6.53
#